data_AF-A0A935TZC6-F1
#
_entry.id   AF-A0A935TZC6-F1
#
_cell.length_a   1.000
_cell.length_b   1.000
_cell.length_c   1.000
_cell.angle_alpha   90.00
_cell.angle_beta   90.00
_cell.angle_gamma   90.00
#
_symmetry.space_group_name_H-M   'P 1'
#
loop_
_entity.id
_entity.type
_entity.pdbx_description
1 polymer ?
#
loop_
_entity_poly.entity_id
_entity_poly.type
_entity_poly.pdbx_seq_one_letter_code
_entity_poly.pdbx_strand_id
1 'polypeptide(L)'
;MKVHPKRAALIAGLAAAAVVFGCYGVWQVPDRVVRLVGGATGVERMGGVYVRYQPPPGQETEIARRLGEEVRGRDGQLLLLAYPGLAAADEPQLRALLEQGGLRLREVLNDTPYVTSLYTHYSDGTHGGLVTPEVDQWGSDVDSRRRTDFYLSAPTRQALEQAVTAAAAQGLTPPEDSEVGYEEVEATPPSEWSPDGVPAHWRTYVLRQRDELDGSMVQHARMSYDPNTNLPLVLIELTDVGGRRLCDVTREIQGSKLAILQGDKIVSAPIVNAAICGGIFTITSGSHDLAQQERQAQTLAHLMTRPALPRGGRVVSIDEVRPASQGGTLLLARGLLALAGGVLAGLTVLALLRWVRPRWLVRTPRGPGRFPWKRLGITLLAPLALQLGARVPLPGVSIEALLENLGVSVGVLRQLPAMHATMLGIVPLMSAFLLVEVAALAVPGLRWRRHDPRGRLGLSMGVAAATITLALVQGWFVARYLTSLIEQTGAHPGMLFHLGVAASLTCGTLLLALVAGVISEHGLGNGYGVLIASAALLGLGTLAQDDKLTSSSVPAGLALASTVAITWVLLRWWVDDSNDEEGAARVALRVPTSGLSPLAQGGGLLLALGALGSVGLRGLTLTVTMDRLERALASPWAALALTLGLTVLWSWLQARPTLLAPQAAAAGLPPPSQLAWKRATLLSAAASGTVALLYGAAPGATELASVGATMIATATVMDVIADARALRTKLVPAAVLHQVQRSSMAEHLLEQAGIPCYLRGAHLRTLLAFVGPYVPVIVLVPEAHGERARALLAPLTARPGAQSGETGSATGSATATA
;
A
#
# COMPACT_ATOMS: atom_id res chain seq x y z
N MET A 1 8.39 -33.89 18.30
CA MET A 1 7.47 -34.73 17.48
C MET A 1 7.77 -34.51 16.00
N LYS A 2 7.73 -35.55 15.16
CA LYS A 2 7.91 -35.41 13.70
C LYS A 2 6.68 -34.74 13.08
N VAL A 3 6.88 -33.79 12.16
CA VAL A 3 5.77 -33.20 11.38
C VAL A 3 5.29 -34.23 10.37
N HIS A 4 3.98 -34.49 10.29
CA HIS A 4 3.41 -35.36 9.25
C HIS A 4 3.16 -34.55 7.98
N PRO A 5 4.01 -34.67 6.93
CA PRO A 5 3.98 -33.76 5.78
C PRO A 5 2.68 -33.86 4.98
N LYS A 6 2.08 -35.05 4.88
CA LYS A 6 0.79 -35.26 4.20
C LYS A 6 -0.36 -34.49 4.85
N ARG A 7 -0.44 -34.51 6.19
CA ARG A 7 -1.51 -33.81 6.94
C ARG A 7 -1.33 -32.29 6.84
N ALA A 8 -0.09 -31.81 6.96
CA ALA A 8 0.22 -30.39 6.84
C ALA A 8 -0.08 -29.86 5.43
N ALA A 9 0.26 -30.61 4.39
CA ALA A 9 -0.05 -30.29 3.00
C ALA A 9 -1.56 -30.21 2.72
N LEU A 10 -2.35 -31.15 3.27
CA LEU A 10 -3.81 -31.13 3.13
C LEU A 10 -4.42 -29.87 3.76
N ILE A 11 -4.01 -29.54 4.99
CA ILE A 11 -4.49 -28.34 5.71
C ILE A 11 -4.12 -27.08 4.94
N ALA A 12 -2.87 -26.97 4.46
CA ALA A 12 -2.42 -25.83 3.68
C ALA A 12 -3.19 -25.68 2.36
N GLY A 13 -3.46 -26.79 1.66
CA GLY A 13 -4.23 -26.78 0.42
C GLY A 13 -5.68 -26.34 0.64
N LEU A 14 -6.34 -26.81 1.71
CA LEU A 14 -7.70 -26.38 2.06
C LEU A 14 -7.75 -24.89 2.44
N ALA A 15 -6.76 -24.39 3.19
CA ALA A 15 -6.67 -22.98 3.54
C ALA A 15 -6.46 -22.10 2.29
N ALA A 16 -5.56 -22.50 1.39
CA ALA A 16 -5.33 -21.80 0.13
C ALA A 16 -6.59 -21.78 -0.77
N ALA A 17 -7.34 -22.89 -0.83
CA ALA A 17 -8.61 -22.94 -1.54
C ALA A 17 -9.63 -21.92 -0.99
N ALA A 18 -9.76 -21.83 0.34
CA ALA A 18 -10.66 -20.85 0.97
C ALA A 18 -10.27 -19.41 0.67
N VAL A 19 -8.97 -19.09 0.71
CA VAL A 19 -8.44 -17.76 0.34
C VAL A 19 -8.75 -17.43 -1.12
N VAL A 20 -8.41 -18.33 -2.06
CA VAL A 20 -8.66 -18.13 -3.49
C VAL A 20 -10.15 -17.95 -3.76
N PHE A 21 -11.00 -18.75 -3.12
CA PHE A 21 -12.46 -18.61 -3.21
C PHE A 21 -12.93 -17.23 -2.75
N GLY A 22 -12.43 -16.75 -1.60
CA GLY A 22 -12.75 -15.43 -1.06
C GLY A 22 -12.27 -14.28 -1.95
N CYS A 23 -11.05 -14.36 -2.48
CA CYS A 23 -10.50 -13.36 -3.41
C CYS A 23 -11.37 -13.21 -4.67
N TYR A 24 -11.75 -14.32 -5.31
CA TYR A 24 -12.67 -14.30 -6.46
C TYR A 24 -14.14 -14.02 -6.10
N GLY A 25 -14.45 -13.88 -4.81
CA GLY A 25 -15.68 -13.28 -4.32
C GLY A 25 -15.78 -11.80 -4.69
N VAL A 26 -14.65 -11.10 -4.61
CA VAL A 26 -14.51 -9.65 -4.87
C VAL A 26 -13.98 -9.40 -6.27
N TRP A 27 -12.99 -10.19 -6.70
CA TRP A 27 -12.41 -10.08 -8.02
C TRP A 27 -13.29 -10.71 -9.09
N GLN A 28 -13.24 -10.16 -10.29
CA GLN A 28 -13.91 -10.76 -11.44
C GLN A 28 -13.24 -12.10 -11.79
N VAL A 29 -14.03 -13.18 -11.76
CA VAL A 29 -13.59 -14.48 -12.27
C VAL A 29 -13.27 -14.33 -13.77
N PRO A 30 -12.15 -14.84 -14.28
CA PRO A 30 -11.83 -14.73 -15.71
C PRO A 30 -12.89 -15.40 -16.60
N ASP A 31 -13.27 -14.74 -17.70
CA ASP A 31 -14.29 -15.23 -18.63
C ASP A 31 -13.98 -16.62 -19.23
N ARG A 32 -12.71 -16.97 -19.36
CA ARG A 32 -12.29 -18.31 -19.82
C ARG A 32 -12.74 -19.41 -18.84
N VAL A 33 -12.71 -19.13 -17.54
CA VAL A 33 -13.11 -20.06 -16.48
C VAL A 33 -14.63 -20.14 -16.43
N VAL A 34 -15.32 -19.01 -16.54
CA VAL A 34 -16.79 -18.98 -16.58
C VAL A 34 -17.33 -19.78 -17.78
N ARG A 35 -16.71 -19.63 -18.96
CA ARG A 35 -17.02 -20.45 -20.15
C ARG A 35 -16.83 -21.94 -19.93
N LEU A 36 -15.79 -22.36 -19.21
CA LEU A 36 -15.53 -23.78 -18.92
C LEU A 36 -16.69 -24.44 -18.17
N VAL A 37 -17.41 -23.66 -17.35
CA VAL A 37 -18.56 -24.13 -16.57
C VAL A 37 -19.90 -23.81 -17.25
N GLY A 38 -19.86 -23.44 -18.54
CA GLY A 38 -21.07 -23.10 -19.30
C GLY A 38 -21.75 -21.80 -18.87
N GLY A 39 -21.04 -20.90 -18.18
CA GLY A 39 -21.55 -19.57 -17.86
C GLY A 39 -21.40 -18.60 -19.04
N ALA A 40 -22.31 -17.62 -19.12
CA ALA A 40 -22.26 -16.57 -20.14
C ALA A 40 -21.13 -15.57 -19.87
N THR A 41 -20.63 -14.90 -20.92
CA THR A 41 -19.47 -13.98 -20.84
C THR A 41 -19.70 -12.67 -21.60
N GLY A 42 -19.04 -11.59 -21.19
CA GLY A 42 -19.24 -10.26 -21.77
C GLY A 42 -20.57 -9.65 -21.35
N VAL A 43 -21.34 -9.13 -22.32
CA VAL A 43 -22.61 -8.42 -22.08
C VAL A 43 -23.63 -9.32 -21.38
N GLU A 44 -23.73 -10.60 -21.77
CA GLU A 44 -24.63 -11.57 -21.14
C GLU A 44 -24.29 -11.84 -19.65
N ARG A 45 -23.06 -11.53 -19.23
CA ARG A 45 -22.60 -11.71 -17.85
C ARG A 45 -22.81 -10.47 -17.00
N MET A 46 -22.40 -9.31 -17.51
CA MET A 46 -22.41 -8.07 -16.74
C MET A 46 -23.69 -7.26 -16.94
N GLY A 47 -24.56 -7.69 -17.87
CA GLY A 47 -25.54 -6.82 -18.47
C GLY A 47 -24.85 -5.85 -19.43
N GLY A 48 -25.62 -5.13 -20.22
CA GLY A 48 -25.09 -4.11 -21.09
C GLY A 48 -25.89 -3.96 -22.36
N VAL A 49 -25.24 -3.45 -23.39
CA VAL A 49 -25.89 -3.05 -24.63
C VAL A 49 -25.17 -3.60 -25.84
N TYR A 50 -25.92 -4.10 -26.82
CA TYR A 50 -25.45 -4.38 -28.16
C TYR A 50 -25.82 -3.23 -29.09
N VAL A 51 -24.82 -2.67 -29.78
CA VAL A 51 -25.02 -1.58 -30.74
C VAL A 51 -24.84 -2.12 -32.15
N ARG A 52 -25.88 -1.99 -32.98
CA ARG A 52 -25.77 -2.21 -34.43
C ARG A 52 -25.27 -0.93 -35.08
N TYR A 53 -23.99 -0.90 -35.45
CA TYR A 53 -23.33 0.26 -36.03
C TYR A 53 -23.12 0.08 -37.54
N GLN A 54 -23.56 1.05 -38.33
CA GLN A 54 -23.29 1.13 -39.76
C GLN A 54 -22.07 2.03 -39.99
N PRO A 55 -20.91 1.46 -40.38
CA PRO A 55 -19.72 2.25 -40.70
C PRO A 55 -19.87 3.04 -42.01
N PRO A 56 -19.05 4.08 -42.23
CA PRO A 56 -18.96 4.78 -43.51
C PRO A 56 -18.60 3.83 -44.66
N PRO A 57 -19.12 4.07 -45.89
CA PRO A 57 -18.88 3.20 -47.04
C PRO A 57 -17.38 3.06 -47.33
N GLY A 58 -16.92 1.81 -47.48
CA GLY A 58 -15.51 1.47 -47.77
C GLY A 58 -14.59 1.31 -46.56
N GLN A 59 -15.04 1.61 -45.34
CA GLN A 59 -14.21 1.48 -44.10
C GLN A 59 -14.56 0.25 -43.24
N GLU A 60 -15.57 -0.53 -43.62
CA GLU A 60 -16.09 -1.69 -42.88
C GLU A 60 -15.00 -2.67 -42.42
N THR A 61 -14.13 -3.09 -43.34
CA THR A 61 -13.11 -4.11 -43.10
C THR A 61 -11.93 -3.58 -42.27
N GLU A 62 -11.65 -2.28 -42.37
CA GLU A 62 -10.62 -1.61 -41.57
C GLU A 62 -11.09 -1.43 -40.12
N ILE A 63 -12.33 -0.98 -39.94
CA ILE A 63 -12.94 -0.80 -38.62
C ILE A 63 -13.11 -2.14 -37.91
N ALA A 64 -13.56 -3.19 -38.61
CA ALA A 64 -13.68 -4.54 -38.04
C ALA A 64 -12.32 -5.12 -37.62
N ARG A 65 -11.26 -4.88 -38.41
CA ARG A 65 -9.90 -5.32 -38.06
C ARG A 65 -9.34 -4.58 -36.85
N ARG A 66 -9.65 -3.29 -36.70
CA ARG A 66 -9.24 -2.46 -35.54
C ARG A 66 -9.97 -2.83 -34.26
N LEU A 67 -11.26 -3.12 -34.34
CA LEU A 67 -12.10 -3.45 -33.17
C LEU A 67 -11.89 -4.90 -32.68
N GLY A 68 -11.33 -5.79 -33.51
CA GLY A 68 -10.90 -7.12 -33.08
C GLY A 68 -12.00 -7.95 -32.42
N GLU A 69 -11.79 -8.38 -31.17
CA GLU A 69 -12.74 -9.20 -30.39
C GLU A 69 -14.04 -8.47 -30.00
N GLU A 70 -14.14 -7.15 -30.20
CA GLU A 70 -15.35 -6.38 -29.87
C GLU A 70 -16.48 -6.54 -30.90
N VAL A 71 -16.16 -6.97 -32.12
CA VAL A 71 -17.16 -7.28 -33.15
C VAL A 71 -17.66 -8.71 -32.93
N ARG A 72 -18.84 -8.84 -32.33
CA ARG A 72 -19.45 -10.15 -32.03
C ARG A 72 -20.03 -10.86 -33.26
N GLY A 73 -20.30 -10.10 -34.31
CA GLY A 73 -20.83 -10.60 -35.56
C GLY A 73 -20.98 -9.49 -36.60
N ARG A 74 -21.12 -9.90 -37.86
CA ARG A 74 -21.41 -9.02 -38.98
C ARG A 74 -22.76 -9.42 -39.56
N ASP A 75 -23.68 -8.47 -39.64
CA ASP A 75 -24.98 -8.67 -40.28
C ASP A 75 -25.02 -7.80 -41.54
N GLY A 76 -24.56 -8.37 -42.66
CA GLY A 76 -24.35 -7.62 -43.90
C GLY A 76 -23.34 -6.47 -43.76
N GLN A 77 -23.82 -5.23 -43.86
CA GLN A 77 -23.03 -4.01 -43.70
C GLN A 77 -22.98 -3.49 -42.25
N LEU A 78 -23.65 -4.15 -41.30
CA LEU A 78 -23.72 -3.71 -39.91
C LEU A 78 -22.71 -4.45 -39.02
N LEU A 79 -22.03 -3.70 -38.15
CA LEU A 79 -21.15 -4.22 -37.10
C LEU A 79 -21.92 -4.31 -35.79
N LEU A 80 -21.90 -5.49 -35.15
CA LEU A 80 -22.49 -5.68 -33.82
C LEU A 80 -21.43 -5.45 -32.74
N LEU A 81 -21.50 -4.31 -32.06
CA LEU A 81 -20.58 -3.87 -31.02
C LEU A 81 -21.15 -4.17 -29.64
N ALA A 82 -20.34 -4.75 -28.75
CA ALA A 82 -20.79 -5.21 -27.43
C ALA A 82 -20.27 -4.29 -26.31
N TYR A 83 -21.15 -3.63 -25.54
CA TYR A 83 -20.81 -2.72 -24.44
C TYR A 83 -21.28 -3.29 -23.09
N PRO A 84 -20.48 -4.15 -22.42
CA PRO A 84 -20.84 -4.73 -21.14
C PRO A 84 -20.81 -3.68 -20.03
N GLY A 85 -21.79 -3.72 -19.13
CA GLY A 85 -21.90 -2.83 -17.96
C GLY A 85 -22.55 -1.48 -18.22
N LEU A 86 -22.86 -1.14 -19.48
CA LEU A 86 -23.52 0.13 -19.83
C LEU A 86 -25.05 -0.01 -19.72
N ALA A 87 -25.74 0.94 -19.08
CA ALA A 87 -27.19 0.90 -18.98
C ALA A 87 -27.85 1.51 -20.23
N ALA A 88 -29.09 1.09 -20.55
CA ALA A 88 -29.85 1.71 -21.64
C ALA A 88 -30.16 3.20 -21.39
N ALA A 89 -30.15 3.65 -20.13
CA ALA A 89 -30.30 5.07 -19.78
C ALA A 89 -29.21 5.97 -20.37
N ASP A 90 -28.05 5.39 -20.69
CA ASP A 90 -26.89 6.10 -21.26
C ASP A 90 -26.89 6.07 -22.81
N GLU A 91 -27.95 5.51 -23.44
CA GLU A 91 -28.13 5.47 -24.88
C GLU A 91 -27.88 6.81 -25.59
N PRO A 92 -28.44 7.97 -25.17
CA PRO A 92 -28.24 9.21 -25.91
C PRO A 92 -26.78 9.67 -25.92
N GLN A 93 -26.04 9.45 -24.83
CA GLN A 93 -24.62 9.80 -24.75
C GLN A 93 -23.77 8.83 -25.56
N LEU A 94 -24.05 7.54 -25.51
CA LEU A 94 -23.41 6.52 -26.33
C LEU A 94 -23.61 6.82 -27.82
N ARG A 95 -24.85 7.07 -28.24
CA ARG A 95 -25.19 7.41 -29.62
C ARG A 95 -24.47 8.67 -30.08
N ALA A 96 -24.48 9.74 -29.26
CA ALA A 96 -23.78 10.97 -29.58
C ALA A 96 -22.28 10.72 -29.79
N LEU A 97 -21.64 9.93 -28.93
CA LEU A 97 -20.22 9.59 -29.05
C LEU A 97 -19.89 8.71 -30.27
N LEU A 98 -20.73 7.73 -30.58
CA LEU A 98 -20.50 6.82 -31.70
C LEU A 98 -20.79 7.46 -33.07
N GLU A 99 -21.76 8.38 -33.15
CA GLU A 99 -22.12 9.06 -34.40
C GLU A 99 -21.30 10.34 -34.64
N GLN A 100 -20.98 11.10 -33.59
CA GLN A 100 -20.29 12.40 -33.70
C GLN A 100 -18.75 12.28 -33.59
N GLY A 101 -18.23 11.10 -33.23
CA GLY A 101 -16.81 10.85 -33.04
C GLY A 101 -16.37 11.06 -31.59
N GLY A 102 -15.46 10.21 -31.11
CA GLY A 102 -14.97 10.18 -29.73
C GLY A 102 -14.21 11.46 -29.29
N LEU A 103 -13.55 11.39 -28.13
CA LEU A 103 -12.83 12.53 -27.58
C LEU A 103 -11.65 12.94 -28.46
N ARG A 104 -11.53 14.25 -28.70
CA ARG A 104 -10.48 14.84 -29.53
C ARG A 104 -9.89 16.04 -28.81
N LEU A 105 -8.58 16.20 -28.96
CA LEU A 105 -7.87 17.37 -28.44
C LEU A 105 -7.47 18.26 -29.62
N ARG A 106 -7.85 19.53 -29.57
CA ARG A 106 -7.49 20.54 -30.58
C ARG A 106 -6.92 21.77 -29.90
N GLU A 107 -5.93 22.38 -30.53
CA GLU A 107 -5.39 23.66 -30.07
C GLU A 107 -6.41 24.79 -30.30
N VAL A 108 -6.49 25.70 -29.32
CA VAL A 108 -7.32 26.90 -29.37
C VAL A 108 -6.50 28.08 -29.90
N LEU A 109 -7.03 28.78 -30.90
CA LEU A 109 -6.41 29.90 -31.63
C LEU A 109 -7.15 31.23 -31.35
N ASN A 110 -7.34 31.56 -30.08
CA ASN A 110 -8.10 32.76 -29.68
C ASN A 110 -7.33 34.08 -29.87
N ASP A 111 -6.00 34.02 -30.02
CA ASP A 111 -5.12 35.19 -30.26
C ASP A 111 -5.06 35.60 -31.75
N THR A 112 -6.06 35.26 -32.57
CA THR A 112 -6.05 35.53 -34.01
C THR A 112 -6.75 36.84 -34.37
N PRO A 113 -6.30 37.59 -35.40
CA PRO A 113 -6.97 38.82 -35.85
C PRO A 113 -8.45 38.62 -36.17
N TYR A 114 -8.81 37.43 -36.63
CA TYR A 114 -10.19 37.02 -36.90
C TYR A 114 -11.10 37.18 -35.67
N VAL A 115 -10.66 36.71 -34.50
CA VAL A 115 -11.47 36.74 -33.28
C VAL A 115 -11.68 38.18 -32.80
N THR A 116 -10.63 39.01 -32.87
CA THR A 116 -10.74 40.44 -32.56
C THR A 116 -11.67 41.16 -33.55
N SER A 117 -11.56 40.87 -34.85
CA SER A 117 -12.47 41.45 -35.86
C SER A 117 -13.92 41.00 -35.67
N LEU A 118 -14.14 39.74 -35.30
CA LEU A 118 -15.47 39.20 -35.00
C LEU A 118 -16.06 39.85 -33.76
N TYR A 119 -15.27 40.05 -32.70
CA TYR A 119 -15.67 40.78 -31.49
C TYR A 119 -16.05 42.23 -31.81
N THR A 120 -15.19 42.97 -32.52
CA THR A 120 -15.45 44.37 -32.89
C THR A 120 -16.72 44.49 -33.74
N HIS A 121 -16.91 43.57 -34.71
CA HIS A 121 -18.10 43.55 -35.56
C HIS A 121 -19.40 43.51 -34.75
N TYR A 122 -19.46 42.73 -33.67
CA TYR A 122 -20.64 42.64 -32.80
C TYR A 122 -20.64 43.67 -31.65
N SER A 123 -19.51 44.32 -31.35
CA SER A 123 -19.37 45.35 -30.32
C SER A 123 -19.89 46.72 -30.75
N ASP A 124 -19.99 46.99 -32.05
CA ASP A 124 -20.37 48.30 -32.61
C ASP A 124 -21.88 48.62 -32.48
N GLY A 125 -22.66 47.77 -31.79
CA GLY A 125 -24.07 48.00 -31.44
C GLY A 125 -25.06 47.93 -32.60
N THR A 126 -24.58 47.71 -33.83
CA THR A 126 -25.39 47.54 -35.06
C THR A 126 -26.09 46.19 -35.17
N HIS A 127 -25.66 45.20 -34.39
CA HIS A 127 -26.20 43.85 -34.38
C HIS A 127 -26.98 43.58 -33.09
N GLY A 128 -28.12 44.25 -32.93
CA GLY A 128 -29.04 43.99 -31.82
C GLY A 128 -29.66 42.58 -31.94
N GLY A 129 -29.20 41.64 -31.11
CA GLY A 129 -29.66 40.26 -31.16
C GLY A 129 -29.29 39.47 -29.90
N LEU A 130 -29.55 38.16 -29.92
CA LEU A 130 -29.25 37.21 -28.83
C LEU A 130 -27.74 36.94 -28.63
N VAL A 131 -26.86 37.60 -29.39
CA VAL A 131 -25.41 37.37 -29.40
C VAL A 131 -24.71 38.56 -28.75
N THR A 132 -23.89 38.28 -27.75
CA THR A 132 -23.17 39.29 -26.95
C THR A 132 -21.67 39.08 -27.12
N PRO A 133 -20.89 40.12 -27.50
CA PRO A 133 -19.44 40.04 -27.50
C PRO A 133 -18.92 40.14 -26.07
N GLU A 134 -18.08 39.18 -25.67
CA GLU A 134 -17.50 39.11 -24.33
C GLU A 134 -15.98 39.02 -24.38
N VAL A 135 -15.36 39.44 -23.27
CA VAL A 135 -13.91 39.44 -23.10
C VAL A 135 -13.56 38.79 -21.76
N ASP A 136 -12.61 37.87 -21.80
CA ASP A 136 -12.09 37.19 -20.62
C ASP A 136 -10.58 37.41 -20.51
N GLN A 137 -10.09 37.68 -19.29
CA GLN A 137 -8.67 37.86 -19.03
C GLN A 137 -8.16 36.77 -18.11
N TRP A 138 -7.11 36.10 -18.55
CA TRP A 138 -6.53 34.99 -17.82
C TRP A 138 -4.99 35.08 -17.85
N GLY A 139 -4.36 34.40 -16.90
CA GLY A 139 -2.90 34.33 -16.76
C GLY A 139 -2.45 32.88 -16.66
N SER A 140 -1.19 32.62 -17.00
CA SER A 140 -0.55 31.33 -16.75
C SER A 140 0.39 31.43 -15.55
N ASP A 141 0.58 30.34 -14.81
CA ASP A 141 1.56 30.31 -13.70
C ASP A 141 3.02 30.36 -14.19
N VAL A 142 3.23 30.23 -15.51
CA VAL A 142 4.55 30.14 -16.14
C VAL A 142 5.03 31.47 -16.69
N ASP A 143 4.12 32.35 -17.11
CA ASP A 143 4.42 33.68 -17.61
C ASP A 143 3.48 34.72 -16.99
N SER A 144 4.05 35.82 -16.48
CA SER A 144 3.32 36.93 -15.84
C SER A 144 2.46 37.73 -16.83
N ARG A 145 2.48 37.39 -18.12
CA ARG A 145 1.65 38.01 -19.16
C ARG A 145 0.19 37.62 -18.98
N ARG A 146 -0.67 38.63 -18.79
CA ARG A 146 -2.12 38.46 -18.93
C ARG A 146 -2.47 38.34 -20.41
N ARG A 147 -3.25 37.32 -20.75
CA ARG A 147 -3.84 37.14 -22.07
C ARG A 147 -5.31 37.51 -22.02
N THR A 148 -5.82 37.95 -23.16
CA THR A 148 -7.20 38.44 -23.30
C THR A 148 -7.87 37.65 -24.41
N ASP A 149 -8.85 36.85 -24.06
CA ASP A 149 -9.66 36.10 -25.00
C ASP A 149 -10.90 36.92 -25.35
N PHE A 150 -11.13 37.12 -26.64
CA PHE A 150 -12.39 37.67 -27.15
C PHE A 150 -13.26 36.51 -27.64
N TYR A 151 -14.56 36.57 -27.41
CA TYR A 151 -15.50 35.56 -27.92
C TYR A 151 -16.91 36.14 -28.05
N LEU A 152 -17.78 35.40 -28.73
CA LEU A 152 -19.21 35.67 -28.76
C LEU A 152 -19.92 34.69 -27.83
N SER A 153 -20.86 35.19 -27.03
CA SER A 153 -21.76 34.42 -26.20
C SER A 153 -23.21 34.53 -26.68
N ALA A 154 -24.03 33.49 -26.51
CA ALA A 154 -25.47 33.55 -26.78
C ALA A 154 -26.25 32.50 -25.99
N PRO A 155 -27.55 32.68 -25.71
CA PRO A 155 -28.38 31.66 -25.04
C PRO A 155 -28.49 30.34 -25.80
N THR A 156 -28.33 30.35 -27.14
CA THR A 156 -28.49 29.16 -27.99
C THR A 156 -27.34 29.05 -28.99
N ARG A 157 -26.85 27.82 -29.21
CA ARG A 157 -25.84 27.50 -30.22
C ARG A 157 -26.19 28.02 -31.63
N GLN A 158 -27.45 27.87 -32.04
CA GLN A 158 -27.92 28.27 -33.37
C GLN A 158 -27.74 29.78 -33.63
N ALA A 159 -27.88 30.61 -32.60
CA ALA A 159 -27.67 32.05 -32.71
C ALA A 159 -26.19 32.39 -32.99
N LEU A 160 -25.25 31.66 -32.37
CA LEU A 160 -23.82 31.80 -32.67
C LEU A 160 -23.46 31.30 -34.06
N GLU A 161 -24.00 30.15 -34.48
CA GLU A 161 -23.77 29.62 -35.83
C GLU A 161 -24.26 30.57 -36.91
N GLN A 162 -25.44 31.18 -36.71
CA GLN A 162 -25.98 32.21 -37.61
C GLN A 162 -25.11 33.46 -37.62
N ALA A 163 -24.62 33.90 -36.46
CA ALA A 163 -23.75 35.07 -36.36
C ALA A 163 -22.41 34.85 -37.08
N VAL A 164 -21.77 33.71 -36.85
CA VAL A 164 -20.52 33.34 -37.53
C VAL A 164 -20.74 33.23 -39.04
N THR A 165 -21.85 32.65 -39.48
CA THR A 165 -22.20 32.55 -40.91
C THR A 165 -22.47 33.92 -41.54
N ALA A 166 -23.15 34.82 -40.82
CA ALA A 166 -23.43 36.18 -41.28
C ALA A 166 -22.17 37.05 -41.36
N ALA A 167 -21.23 36.87 -40.43
CA ALA A 167 -19.91 37.49 -40.47
C ALA A 167 -19.09 36.96 -41.64
N ALA A 168 -19.11 35.64 -41.88
CA ALA A 168 -18.44 35.02 -43.01
C ALA A 168 -18.94 35.53 -44.37
N ALA A 169 -20.25 35.78 -44.51
CA ALA A 169 -20.85 36.38 -45.71
C ALA A 169 -20.35 37.82 -45.98
N GLN A 170 -19.81 38.50 -44.97
CA GLN A 170 -19.24 39.85 -45.08
C GLN A 170 -17.70 39.83 -45.22
N GLY A 171 -17.11 38.66 -45.43
CA GLY A 171 -15.67 38.48 -45.63
C GLY A 171 -14.86 38.22 -44.36
N LEU A 172 -15.51 38.07 -43.19
CA LEU A 172 -14.85 37.64 -41.95
C LEU A 172 -14.77 36.11 -41.92
N THR A 173 -13.74 35.55 -42.54
CA THR A 173 -13.47 34.11 -42.52
C THR A 173 -12.40 33.74 -41.51
N PRO A 174 -12.54 32.59 -40.81
CA PRO A 174 -11.50 32.10 -39.92
C PRO A 174 -10.18 31.83 -40.68
N PRO A 175 -9.02 31.87 -40.01
CA PRO A 175 -7.72 31.56 -40.61
C PRO A 175 -7.68 30.21 -41.33
N GLU A 176 -6.76 30.05 -42.30
CA GLU A 176 -6.50 28.77 -42.94
C GLU A 176 -6.23 27.66 -41.89
N ASP A 177 -6.76 26.46 -42.12
CA ASP A 177 -6.70 25.31 -41.20
C ASP A 177 -7.34 25.54 -39.82
N SER A 178 -8.31 26.45 -39.70
CA SER A 178 -9.09 26.65 -38.46
C SER A 178 -10.60 26.57 -38.68
N GLU A 179 -11.34 26.31 -37.59
CA GLU A 179 -12.80 26.27 -37.55
C GLU A 179 -13.32 26.93 -36.26
N VAL A 180 -14.58 27.39 -36.28
CA VAL A 180 -15.23 27.91 -35.08
C VAL A 180 -15.93 26.76 -34.36
N GLY A 181 -15.52 26.50 -33.11
CA GLY A 181 -16.15 25.55 -32.20
C GLY A 181 -17.03 26.24 -31.17
N TYR A 182 -17.91 25.45 -30.53
CA TYR A 182 -18.91 25.96 -29.59
C TYR A 182 -18.87 25.17 -28.27
N GLU A 183 -18.80 25.89 -27.15
CA GLU A 183 -18.91 25.35 -25.79
C GLU A 183 -20.23 25.79 -25.16
N GLU A 184 -20.86 24.90 -24.40
CA GLU A 184 -21.99 25.24 -23.54
C GLU A 184 -21.47 25.44 -22.12
N VAL A 185 -21.60 26.66 -21.61
CA VAL A 185 -21.28 27.02 -20.24
C VAL A 185 -22.52 26.73 -19.39
N GLU A 186 -22.39 25.86 -18.40
CA GLU A 186 -23.47 25.51 -17.49
C GLU A 186 -23.94 26.73 -16.67
N ALA A 187 -25.18 26.67 -16.19
CA ALA A 187 -25.72 27.75 -15.37
C ALA A 187 -24.99 27.82 -14.02
N THR A 188 -24.42 28.98 -13.69
CA THR A 188 -23.81 29.23 -12.40
C THR A 188 -24.91 29.59 -11.40
N PRO A 189 -25.11 28.82 -10.31
CA PRO A 189 -26.12 29.14 -9.31
C PRO A 189 -25.80 30.47 -8.61
N PRO A 190 -26.81 31.12 -8.01
CA PRO A 190 -26.63 32.32 -7.20
C PRO A 190 -25.52 32.14 -6.16
N SER A 191 -24.58 33.07 -6.13
CA SER A 191 -23.50 33.13 -5.15
C SER A 191 -23.39 34.52 -4.55
N GLU A 192 -22.59 34.66 -3.49
CA GLU A 192 -22.32 35.96 -2.85
C GLU A 192 -21.80 37.01 -3.84
N TRP A 193 -21.14 36.57 -4.93
CA TRP A 193 -20.56 37.42 -5.98
C TRP A 193 -21.43 37.54 -7.25
N SER A 194 -22.48 36.72 -7.37
CA SER A 194 -23.44 36.73 -8.49
C SER A 194 -24.84 36.39 -7.95
N PRO A 195 -25.57 37.39 -7.42
CA PRO A 195 -26.83 37.17 -6.70
C PRO A 195 -27.96 36.57 -7.56
N ASP A 196 -27.94 36.83 -8.86
CA ASP A 196 -28.94 36.33 -9.81
C ASP A 196 -28.51 35.02 -10.49
N GLY A 197 -27.28 34.56 -10.25
CA GLY A 197 -26.65 33.50 -11.01
C GLY A 197 -26.36 33.90 -12.46
N VAL A 198 -25.68 33.03 -13.20
CA VAL A 198 -25.45 33.19 -14.64
C VAL A 198 -26.20 32.08 -15.36
N PRO A 199 -27.16 32.38 -16.26
CA PRO A 199 -27.86 31.33 -16.99
C PRO A 199 -26.89 30.59 -17.92
N ALA A 200 -27.26 29.35 -18.25
CA ALA A 200 -26.52 28.58 -19.23
C ALA A 200 -26.48 29.32 -20.57
N HIS A 201 -25.29 29.42 -21.16
CA HIS A 201 -25.08 30.12 -22.42
C HIS A 201 -24.01 29.39 -23.23
N TRP A 202 -23.97 29.66 -24.53
CA TRP A 202 -22.98 29.13 -25.44
C TRP A 202 -21.90 30.16 -25.69
N ARG A 203 -20.66 29.73 -25.91
CA ARG A 203 -19.55 30.59 -26.33
C ARG A 203 -18.76 30.01 -27.49
N THR A 204 -18.14 30.89 -28.28
CA THR A 204 -17.31 30.51 -29.45
C THR A 204 -15.84 30.33 -29.10
N TYR A 205 -15.19 29.37 -29.76
CA TYR A 205 -13.73 29.22 -29.81
C TYR A 205 -13.26 29.11 -31.25
N VAL A 206 -12.05 29.54 -31.53
CA VAL A 206 -11.38 29.17 -32.80
C VAL A 206 -10.46 28.01 -32.54
N LEU A 207 -10.65 26.93 -33.28
CA LEU A 207 -9.91 25.68 -33.13
C LEU A 207 -9.09 25.40 -34.38
N ARG A 208 -7.89 24.83 -34.21
CA ARG A 208 -7.16 24.23 -35.33
C ARG A 208 -7.91 22.99 -35.84
N GLN A 209 -8.05 22.83 -37.16
CA GLN A 209 -8.84 21.74 -37.75
C GLN A 209 -8.22 20.35 -37.53
N ARG A 210 -6.91 20.29 -37.29
CA ARG A 210 -6.18 19.04 -37.03
C ARG A 210 -6.42 18.55 -35.60
N ASP A 211 -6.76 17.26 -35.48
CA ASP A 211 -6.81 16.59 -34.18
C ASP A 211 -5.38 16.30 -33.69
N GLU A 212 -5.00 16.88 -32.56
CA GLU A 212 -3.68 16.67 -31.93
C GLU A 212 -3.62 15.34 -31.18
N LEU A 213 -4.78 14.91 -30.67
CA LEU A 213 -4.97 13.60 -30.09
C LEU A 213 -6.37 13.12 -30.46
N ASP A 214 -6.47 11.85 -30.84
CA ASP A 214 -7.73 11.15 -31.08
C ASP A 214 -7.85 9.93 -30.16
N GLY A 215 -9.05 9.33 -30.10
CA GLY A 215 -9.28 8.15 -29.26
C GLY A 215 -8.49 6.91 -29.68
N SER A 216 -7.83 6.87 -30.85
CA SER A 216 -6.95 5.75 -31.22
C SER A 216 -5.61 5.77 -30.46
N MET A 217 -5.26 6.93 -29.91
CA MET A 217 -4.04 7.13 -29.13
C MET A 217 -4.22 6.82 -27.64
N VAL A 218 -5.43 6.48 -27.20
CA VAL A 218 -5.77 6.08 -25.83
C VAL A 218 -5.57 4.58 -25.66
N GLN A 219 -4.80 4.19 -24.62
CA GLN A 219 -4.55 2.79 -24.28
C GLN A 219 -5.58 2.28 -23.27
N HIS A 220 -5.81 3.02 -22.18
CA HIS A 220 -6.78 2.68 -21.13
C HIS A 220 -7.42 3.94 -20.57
N ALA A 221 -8.70 3.90 -20.23
CA ALA A 221 -9.34 4.93 -19.43
C ALA A 221 -10.07 4.28 -18.25
N ARG A 222 -9.83 4.79 -17.05
CA ARG A 222 -10.48 4.28 -15.83
C ARG A 222 -10.97 5.41 -14.97
N MET A 223 -12.12 5.20 -14.34
CA MET A 223 -12.57 6.05 -13.24
C MET A 223 -11.59 5.87 -12.07
N SER A 224 -11.20 6.99 -11.47
CA SER A 224 -10.45 7.07 -10.23
C SER A 224 -11.07 8.15 -9.36
N TYR A 225 -10.63 8.28 -8.12
CA TYR A 225 -10.97 9.40 -7.27
C TYR A 225 -9.73 10.27 -7.08
N ASP A 226 -9.92 11.57 -7.00
CA ASP A 226 -8.87 12.48 -6.56
C ASP A 226 -8.54 12.17 -5.09
N PRO A 227 -7.28 11.85 -4.73
CA PRO A 227 -6.91 11.54 -3.35
C PRO A 227 -7.11 12.71 -2.37
N ASN A 228 -7.20 13.95 -2.86
CA ASN A 228 -7.38 15.13 -2.01
C ASN A 228 -8.84 15.55 -1.86
N THR A 229 -9.60 15.51 -2.95
CA THR A 229 -10.99 16.00 -2.97
C THR A 229 -12.02 14.87 -2.94
N ASN A 230 -11.59 13.63 -3.17
CA ASN A 230 -12.44 12.44 -3.34
C ASN A 230 -13.52 12.60 -4.41
N LEU A 231 -13.32 13.53 -5.35
CA LEU A 231 -14.19 13.71 -6.50
C LEU A 231 -13.86 12.66 -7.57
N PRO A 232 -14.88 12.13 -8.27
CA PRO A 232 -14.68 11.19 -9.36
C PRO A 232 -13.97 11.87 -10.54
N LEU A 233 -12.87 11.27 -11.00
CA LEU A 233 -12.11 11.70 -12.17
C LEU A 233 -11.91 10.54 -13.14
N VAL A 234 -11.69 10.86 -14.41
CA VAL A 234 -11.33 9.88 -15.44
C VAL A 234 -9.84 9.98 -15.70
N LEU A 235 -9.11 8.93 -15.34
CA LEU A 235 -7.69 8.78 -15.63
C LEU A 235 -7.53 8.14 -17.00
N ILE A 236 -6.86 8.84 -17.92
CA ILE A 236 -6.61 8.41 -19.29
C ILE A 236 -5.13 8.10 -19.45
N GLU A 237 -4.82 6.86 -19.82
CA GLU A 237 -3.48 6.38 -20.17
C GLU A 237 -3.37 6.29 -21.69
N LEU A 238 -2.35 6.93 -22.25
CA LEU A 238 -2.08 7.00 -23.68
C LEU A 238 -1.09 5.91 -24.10
N THR A 239 -1.17 5.54 -25.37
CA THR A 239 -0.16 4.72 -26.04
C THR A 239 1.20 5.44 -26.10
N ASP A 240 2.29 4.71 -26.35
CA ASP A 240 3.62 5.32 -26.51
C ASP A 240 3.66 6.41 -27.60
N VAL A 241 2.87 6.24 -28.67
CA VAL A 241 2.75 7.23 -29.74
C VAL A 241 1.93 8.43 -29.28
N GLY A 242 0.78 8.19 -28.64
CA GLY A 242 -0.09 9.23 -28.08
C GLY A 242 0.59 10.08 -27.02
N GLY A 243 1.31 9.46 -26.09
CA GLY A 243 2.04 10.14 -25.02
C GLY A 243 3.15 11.05 -25.54
N ARG A 244 3.86 10.64 -26.61
CA ARG A 244 4.85 11.52 -27.28
C ARG A 244 4.18 12.67 -28.00
N ARG A 245 3.11 12.39 -28.76
CA ARG A 245 2.38 13.43 -29.49
C ARG A 245 1.82 14.50 -28.52
N LEU A 246 1.19 14.08 -27.43
CA LEU A 246 0.70 15.00 -26.41
C LEU A 246 1.84 15.81 -25.77
N CYS A 247 2.96 15.17 -25.45
CA CYS A 247 4.15 15.83 -24.89
C CYS A 247 4.70 16.92 -25.81
N ASP A 248 4.77 16.66 -27.11
CA ASP A 248 5.30 17.60 -28.08
C ASP A 248 4.33 18.78 -28.29
N VAL A 249 3.03 18.49 -28.46
CA VAL A 249 1.99 19.50 -28.62
C VAL A 249 1.92 20.41 -27.39
N THR A 250 1.80 19.85 -26.19
CA THR A 250 1.71 20.63 -24.95
C THR A 250 2.97 21.42 -24.62
N ARG A 251 4.13 21.03 -25.18
CA ARG A 251 5.37 21.81 -25.12
C ARG A 251 5.32 23.01 -26.06
N GLU A 252 4.75 22.85 -27.25
CA GLU A 252 4.58 23.91 -28.23
C GLU A 252 3.53 24.94 -27.81
N ILE A 253 2.42 24.49 -27.20
CA ILE A 253 1.28 25.34 -26.81
C ILE A 253 1.33 25.78 -25.34
N GLN A 254 2.50 25.75 -24.71
CA GLN A 254 2.62 26.10 -23.30
C GLN A 254 2.13 27.55 -23.06
N GLY A 255 1.26 27.70 -22.06
CA GLY A 255 0.58 28.95 -21.76
C GLY A 255 -0.59 29.27 -22.68
N SER A 256 -1.02 28.36 -23.57
CA SER A 256 -2.21 28.46 -24.43
C SER A 256 -3.29 27.44 -24.02
N LYS A 257 -4.51 27.57 -24.56
CA LYS A 257 -5.63 26.67 -24.27
C LYS A 257 -5.63 25.44 -25.19
N LEU A 258 -5.99 24.28 -24.64
CA LEU A 258 -6.20 23.03 -25.37
C LEU A 258 -7.66 22.61 -25.22
N ALA A 259 -8.43 22.65 -26.30
CA ALA A 259 -9.84 22.26 -26.29
C ALA A 259 -10.00 20.75 -26.25
N ILE A 260 -10.89 20.30 -25.38
CA ILE A 260 -11.36 18.93 -25.27
C ILE A 260 -12.73 18.87 -25.94
N LEU A 261 -12.81 18.17 -27.06
CA LEU A 261 -14.02 18.00 -27.85
C LEU A 261 -14.63 16.63 -27.61
N GLN A 262 -15.95 16.59 -27.53
CA GLN A 262 -16.76 15.39 -27.58
C GLN A 262 -17.78 15.56 -28.70
N GLY A 263 -17.62 14.82 -29.80
CA GLY A 263 -18.33 15.15 -31.03
C GLY A 263 -17.98 16.55 -31.53
N ASP A 264 -18.97 17.34 -31.92
CA ASP A 264 -18.80 18.73 -32.36
C ASP A 264 -19.04 19.77 -31.24
N LYS A 265 -19.09 19.32 -29.98
CA LYS A 265 -19.23 20.17 -28.79
C LYS A 265 -17.89 20.22 -28.05
N ILE A 266 -17.49 21.43 -27.65
CA ILE A 266 -16.37 21.62 -26.73
C ILE A 266 -16.89 21.35 -25.31
N VAL A 267 -16.23 20.43 -24.60
CA VAL A 267 -16.54 20.08 -23.21
C VAL A 267 -15.83 21.03 -22.26
N SER A 268 -14.56 21.33 -22.55
CA SER A 268 -13.76 22.29 -21.81
C SER A 268 -12.53 22.71 -22.61
N ALA A 269 -11.94 23.87 -22.28
CA ALA A 269 -10.73 24.39 -22.90
C ALA A 269 -9.69 24.82 -21.85
N PRO A 270 -9.07 23.87 -21.11
CA PRO A 270 -8.09 24.18 -20.07
C PRO A 270 -6.81 24.83 -20.62
N ILE A 271 -6.14 25.58 -19.74
CA ILE A 271 -4.83 26.20 -20.02
C ILE A 271 -3.72 25.18 -19.79
N VAL A 272 -2.81 25.06 -20.76
CA VAL A 272 -1.64 24.19 -20.65
C VAL A 272 -0.52 24.92 -19.91
N ASN A 273 -0.41 24.68 -18.61
CA ASN A 273 0.66 25.29 -17.81
C ASN A 273 2.05 24.65 -18.06
N ALA A 274 2.12 23.34 -18.33
CA ALA A 274 3.37 22.63 -18.58
C ALA A 274 3.19 21.48 -19.57
N ALA A 275 4.28 21.07 -20.21
CA ALA A 275 4.29 19.93 -21.14
C ALA A 275 3.90 18.62 -20.43
N ILE A 276 2.90 17.92 -20.97
CA ILE A 276 2.34 16.68 -20.42
C ILE A 276 3.06 15.49 -21.06
N CYS A 277 4.17 15.08 -20.45
CA CYS A 277 5.03 14.01 -20.98
C CYS A 277 4.90 12.66 -20.26
N GLY A 278 3.96 12.55 -19.31
CA GLY A 278 3.73 11.34 -18.52
C GLY A 278 2.95 10.25 -19.27
N GLY A 279 2.34 10.57 -20.43
CA GLY A 279 1.44 9.66 -21.14
C GLY A 279 0.14 9.36 -20.38
N ILE A 280 -0.14 10.11 -19.32
CA ILE A 280 -1.36 9.98 -18.50
C ILE A 280 -1.89 11.38 -18.21
N PHE A 281 -3.20 11.59 -18.31
CA PHE A 281 -3.86 12.81 -17.89
C PHE A 281 -5.25 12.51 -17.31
N THR A 282 -5.80 13.47 -16.57
CA THR A 282 -7.10 13.33 -15.89
C THR A 282 -8.14 14.29 -16.45
N ILE A 283 -9.38 13.83 -16.57
CA ILE A 283 -10.55 14.64 -16.88
C ILE A 283 -11.48 14.62 -15.67
N THR A 284 -11.86 15.79 -15.18
CA THR A 284 -12.86 15.96 -14.11
C THR A 284 -14.21 16.31 -14.73
N SER A 285 -15.29 15.69 -14.24
CA SER A 285 -16.64 16.08 -14.68
C SER A 285 -17.07 17.38 -14.01
N GLY A 286 -17.75 18.27 -14.75
CA GLY A 286 -18.16 19.60 -14.28
C GLY A 286 -19.47 19.65 -13.47
N SER A 287 -20.27 18.57 -13.44
CA SER A 287 -21.62 18.63 -12.87
C SER A 287 -21.63 18.77 -11.35
N HIS A 288 -22.55 19.52 -10.74
CA HIS A 288 -22.57 19.72 -9.27
C HIS A 288 -23.07 18.52 -8.42
N ASP A 289 -23.71 17.50 -9.01
CA ASP A 289 -24.20 16.31 -8.29
C ASP A 289 -23.19 15.15 -8.36
N LEU A 290 -22.69 14.69 -7.20
CA LEU A 290 -21.74 13.57 -7.07
C LEU A 290 -22.26 12.28 -7.73
N ALA A 291 -23.54 11.93 -7.57
CA ALA A 291 -24.07 10.69 -8.14
C ALA A 291 -24.18 10.75 -9.67
N GLN A 292 -24.32 11.96 -10.22
CA GLN A 292 -24.30 12.20 -11.65
C GLN A 292 -22.85 12.26 -12.19
N GLN A 293 -21.94 12.90 -11.46
CA GLN A 293 -20.51 12.94 -11.80
C GLN A 293 -19.92 11.52 -11.85
N GLU A 294 -20.23 10.66 -10.88
CA GLU A 294 -19.73 9.28 -10.85
C GLU A 294 -20.20 8.48 -12.07
N ARG A 295 -21.49 8.58 -12.41
CA ARG A 295 -22.05 7.92 -13.60
C ARG A 295 -21.43 8.43 -14.89
N GLN A 296 -21.30 9.75 -15.04
CA GLN A 296 -20.66 10.36 -16.21
C GLN A 296 -19.18 9.96 -16.34
N ALA A 297 -18.43 9.92 -15.23
CA ALA A 297 -17.03 9.51 -15.21
C ALA A 297 -16.87 8.03 -15.58
N GLN A 298 -17.75 7.15 -15.09
CA GLN A 298 -17.76 5.73 -15.45
C GLN A 298 -18.09 5.52 -16.93
N THR A 299 -19.14 6.18 -17.42
CA THR A 299 -19.57 6.12 -18.82
C THR A 299 -18.46 6.64 -19.72
N LEU A 300 -17.88 7.80 -19.41
CA LEU A 300 -16.77 8.36 -20.17
C LEU A 300 -15.55 7.43 -20.18
N ALA A 301 -15.14 6.88 -19.03
CA ALA A 301 -14.01 5.94 -18.96
C ALA A 301 -14.23 4.68 -19.83
N HIS A 302 -15.45 4.13 -19.81
CA HIS A 302 -15.78 2.97 -20.64
C HIS A 302 -15.75 3.26 -22.14
N LEU A 303 -16.21 4.44 -22.54
CA LEU A 303 -16.27 4.86 -23.94
C LEU A 303 -14.88 5.23 -24.47
N MET A 304 -14.04 5.81 -23.61
CA MET A 304 -12.67 6.23 -23.93
C MET A 304 -11.66 5.08 -24.04
N THR A 305 -11.95 3.93 -23.44
CA THR A 305 -11.09 2.74 -23.54
C THR A 305 -11.19 2.07 -24.92
N ARG A 306 -12.11 2.50 -25.77
CA ARG A 306 -12.37 1.87 -27.08
C ARG A 306 -11.84 2.72 -28.22
N PRO A 307 -11.42 2.09 -29.33
CA PRO A 307 -10.97 2.80 -30.52
C PRO A 307 -12.04 3.78 -31.00
N ALA A 308 -11.65 5.04 -31.24
CA ALA A 308 -12.56 6.03 -31.81
C ALA A 308 -13.11 5.53 -33.15
N LEU A 309 -14.44 5.48 -33.27
CA LEU A 309 -15.10 5.19 -34.53
C LEU A 309 -14.98 6.40 -35.47
N PRO A 310 -14.71 6.18 -36.77
CA PRO A 310 -14.59 7.27 -37.74
C PRO A 310 -15.93 7.96 -37.97
N ARG A 311 -15.88 9.28 -38.21
CA ARG A 311 -17.04 10.14 -38.47
C ARG A 311 -17.89 9.62 -39.63
N GLY A 312 -19.22 9.79 -39.51
CA GLY A 312 -20.19 9.47 -40.56
C GLY A 312 -20.76 8.06 -40.51
N GLY A 313 -20.48 7.28 -39.45
CA GLY A 313 -21.24 6.07 -39.18
C GLY A 313 -22.54 6.36 -38.42
N ARG A 314 -23.49 5.44 -38.53
CA ARG A 314 -24.84 5.58 -37.99
C ARG A 314 -25.17 4.45 -37.02
N VAL A 315 -25.71 4.77 -35.85
CA VAL A 315 -26.22 3.76 -34.93
C VAL A 315 -27.64 3.36 -35.34
N VAL A 316 -27.80 2.13 -35.82
CA VAL A 316 -29.07 1.60 -36.32
C VAL A 316 -29.98 1.20 -35.17
N SER A 317 -29.47 0.46 -34.19
CA SER A 317 -30.22 0.09 -32.99
C SER A 317 -29.31 -0.17 -31.81
N ILE A 318 -29.88 -0.06 -30.62
CA ILE A 318 -29.25 -0.25 -29.33
C ILE A 318 -30.14 -1.24 -28.57
N ASP A 319 -29.67 -2.47 -28.42
CA ASP A 319 -30.42 -3.55 -27.79
C ASP A 319 -29.86 -3.79 -26.38
N GLU A 320 -30.66 -3.52 -25.34
CA GLU A 320 -30.27 -3.79 -23.96
C GLU A 320 -30.39 -5.29 -23.64
N VAL A 321 -29.35 -5.83 -23.01
CA VAL A 321 -29.31 -7.20 -22.52
C VAL A 321 -29.14 -7.17 -21.01
N ARG A 322 -30.12 -7.72 -20.31
CA ARG A 322 -30.06 -7.88 -18.86
C ARG A 322 -29.00 -8.92 -18.50
N PRO A 323 -28.27 -8.73 -17.38
CA PRO A 323 -27.32 -9.72 -16.90
C PRO A 323 -28.04 -11.04 -16.66
N ALA A 324 -27.52 -12.13 -17.21
CA ALA A 324 -28.04 -13.45 -16.91
C ALA A 324 -27.82 -13.77 -15.42
N SER A 325 -28.78 -14.46 -14.78
CA SER A 325 -28.61 -14.94 -13.42
C SER A 325 -27.55 -16.05 -13.38
N GLN A 326 -26.31 -15.68 -13.05
CA GLN A 326 -25.16 -16.59 -13.08
C GLN A 326 -24.63 -16.99 -11.70
N GLY A 327 -25.43 -16.82 -10.64
CA GLY A 327 -25.00 -17.10 -9.27
C GLY A 327 -24.39 -18.51 -9.11
N GLY A 328 -25.05 -19.53 -9.67
CA GLY A 328 -24.59 -20.93 -9.62
C GLY A 328 -23.32 -21.20 -10.44
N THR A 329 -23.24 -20.69 -11.67
CA THR A 329 -22.05 -20.89 -12.54
C THR A 329 -20.84 -20.14 -12.01
N LEU A 330 -21.02 -18.95 -11.44
CA LEU A 330 -19.95 -18.19 -10.76
C LEU A 330 -19.45 -18.90 -9.50
N LEU A 331 -20.35 -19.46 -8.70
CA LEU A 331 -20.00 -20.29 -7.53
C LEU A 331 -19.14 -21.50 -7.95
N LEU A 332 -19.53 -22.20 -9.00
CA LEU A 332 -18.77 -23.33 -9.53
C LEU A 332 -17.41 -22.91 -10.11
N ALA A 333 -17.36 -21.82 -10.87
CA ALA A 333 -16.11 -21.29 -11.43
C ALA A 333 -15.12 -20.86 -10.34
N ARG A 334 -15.61 -20.22 -9.28
CA ARG A 334 -14.84 -19.90 -8.06
C ARG A 334 -14.36 -21.17 -7.37
N GLY A 335 -15.23 -22.17 -7.25
CA GLY A 335 -14.90 -23.48 -6.67
C GLY A 335 -13.78 -24.20 -7.43
N LEU A 336 -13.80 -24.19 -8.76
CA LEU A 336 -12.76 -24.78 -9.60
C LEU A 336 -11.41 -24.08 -9.42
N LEU A 337 -11.38 -22.75 -9.43
CA LEU A 337 -10.17 -21.97 -9.19
C LEU A 337 -9.61 -22.23 -7.78
N ALA A 338 -10.50 -22.28 -6.78
CA ALA A 338 -10.16 -22.59 -5.40
C ALA A 338 -9.56 -23.99 -5.27
N LEU A 339 -10.15 -25.00 -5.92
CA LEU A 339 -9.65 -26.37 -5.91
C LEU A 339 -8.29 -26.47 -6.61
N ALA A 340 -8.14 -25.89 -7.80
CA ALA A 340 -6.88 -25.89 -8.54
C ALA A 340 -5.76 -25.20 -7.74
N GLY A 341 -6.04 -24.00 -7.20
CA GLY A 341 -5.11 -23.26 -6.35
C GLY A 341 -4.76 -24.02 -5.07
N GLY A 342 -5.76 -24.63 -4.42
CA GLY A 342 -5.57 -25.43 -3.21
C GLY A 342 -4.73 -26.69 -3.43
N VAL A 343 -4.95 -27.42 -4.52
CA VAL A 343 -4.14 -28.60 -4.88
C VAL A 343 -2.70 -28.19 -5.17
N LEU A 344 -2.49 -27.13 -5.96
CA LEU A 344 -1.15 -26.62 -6.26
C LEU A 344 -0.41 -26.20 -4.98
N ALA A 345 -1.07 -25.44 -4.10
CA ALA A 345 -0.51 -25.04 -2.80
C ALA A 345 -0.22 -26.24 -1.89
N GLY A 346 -1.10 -27.23 -1.85
CA GLY A 346 -0.90 -28.46 -1.08
C GLY A 346 0.31 -29.26 -1.57
N LEU A 347 0.47 -29.41 -2.90
CA LEU A 347 1.60 -30.10 -3.50
C LEU A 347 2.93 -29.37 -3.27
N THR A 348 2.95 -28.04 -3.40
CA THR A 348 4.15 -27.25 -3.13
C THR A 348 4.56 -27.34 -1.66
N VAL A 349 3.62 -27.24 -0.71
CA VAL A 349 3.88 -27.43 0.72
C VAL A 349 4.34 -28.87 1.00
N LEU A 350 3.76 -29.88 0.35
CA LEU A 350 4.18 -31.27 0.50
C LEU A 350 5.64 -31.47 0.06
N ALA A 351 6.00 -30.94 -1.11
CA ALA A 351 7.36 -30.99 -1.64
C ALA A 351 8.33 -30.25 -0.72
N LEU A 352 7.97 -29.04 -0.28
CA LEU A 352 8.76 -28.22 0.64
C LEU A 352 9.00 -28.94 1.98
N LEU A 353 7.95 -29.47 2.61
CA LEU A 353 8.09 -30.15 3.92
C LEU A 353 8.85 -31.47 3.83
N ARG A 354 8.76 -32.19 2.70
CA ARG A 354 9.58 -33.38 2.45
C ARG A 354 11.06 -33.05 2.31
N TRP A 355 11.37 -31.88 1.74
CA TRP A 355 12.73 -31.42 1.55
C TRP A 355 13.34 -30.79 2.81
N VAL A 356 12.59 -29.93 3.51
CA VAL A 356 13.05 -29.21 4.71
C VAL A 356 13.04 -30.07 5.97
N ARG A 357 12.06 -31.00 6.09
CA ARG A 357 11.91 -31.92 7.23
C ARG A 357 11.89 -31.24 8.62
N PRO A 358 11.01 -30.25 8.86
CA PRO A 358 10.99 -29.53 10.14
C PRO A 358 10.58 -30.43 11.32
N ARG A 359 11.08 -30.10 12.52
CA ARG A 359 10.70 -30.72 13.79
C ARG A 359 9.87 -29.75 14.63
N TRP A 360 8.87 -30.28 15.33
CA TRP A 360 8.11 -29.50 16.32
C TRP A 360 8.91 -29.29 17.59
N LEU A 361 8.96 -28.05 18.07
CA LEU A 361 9.40 -27.69 19.42
C LEU A 361 8.61 -28.51 20.47
N VAL A 362 9.32 -29.09 21.43
CA VAL A 362 8.71 -29.83 22.55
C VAL A 362 7.89 -28.86 23.41
N ARG A 363 6.73 -29.31 23.89
CA ARG A 363 5.80 -28.50 24.70
C ARG A 363 6.51 -27.99 25.96
N THR A 364 6.27 -26.73 26.31
CA THR A 364 6.63 -26.23 27.65
C THR A 364 5.92 -27.09 28.71
N PRO A 365 6.63 -27.55 29.75
CA PRO A 365 5.99 -28.30 30.84
C PRO A 365 4.89 -27.45 31.47
N ARG A 366 3.70 -28.05 31.68
CA ARG A 366 2.66 -27.40 32.49
C ARG A 366 3.07 -27.55 33.95
N GLY A 367 3.57 -26.47 34.55
CA GLY A 367 3.88 -26.47 35.98
C GLY A 367 2.60 -26.70 36.80
N PRO A 368 2.62 -27.61 37.80
CA PRO A 368 1.52 -27.75 38.75
C PRO A 368 1.52 -26.55 39.69
N GLY A 369 0.69 -25.55 39.41
CA GLY A 369 0.63 -24.33 40.22
C GLY A 369 -0.52 -23.42 39.82
N ARG A 370 -0.76 -22.40 40.65
CA ARG A 370 -1.84 -21.42 40.43
C ARG A 370 -1.50 -20.49 39.26
N PHE A 371 -2.54 -20.03 38.58
CA PHE A 371 -2.38 -19.08 37.47
C PHE A 371 -1.88 -17.71 37.99
N PRO A 372 -0.91 -17.06 37.30
CA PRO A 372 -0.28 -15.82 37.79
C PRO A 372 -1.15 -14.57 37.52
N TRP A 373 -2.30 -14.46 38.18
CA TRP A 373 -3.26 -13.35 37.99
C TRP A 373 -2.66 -11.96 38.20
N LYS A 374 -1.77 -11.79 39.19
CA LYS A 374 -1.09 -10.51 39.45
C LYS A 374 -0.27 -10.03 38.25
N ARG A 375 0.47 -10.95 37.61
CA ARG A 375 1.29 -10.64 36.42
C ARG A 375 0.42 -10.35 35.21
N LEU A 376 -0.70 -11.08 35.05
CA LEU A 376 -1.66 -10.80 33.98
C LEU A 376 -2.27 -9.40 34.13
N GLY A 377 -2.66 -8.99 35.35
CA GLY A 377 -3.16 -7.64 35.61
C GLY A 377 -2.18 -6.55 35.19
N ILE A 378 -0.87 -6.76 35.42
CA ILE A 378 0.18 -5.86 34.96
C ILE A 378 0.28 -5.86 33.42
N THR A 379 0.23 -7.02 32.76
CA THR A 379 0.21 -7.09 31.29
C THR A 379 -0.99 -6.35 30.68
N LEU A 380 -2.15 -6.34 31.35
CA LEU A 380 -3.35 -5.61 30.91
C LEU A 380 -3.21 -4.08 31.04
N LEU A 381 -2.14 -3.57 31.64
CA LEU A 381 -1.83 -2.13 31.59
C LEU A 381 -1.54 -1.66 30.16
N ALA A 382 -1.07 -2.51 29.26
CA ALA A 382 -0.78 -2.13 27.87
C ALA A 382 -2.01 -1.62 27.11
N PRO A 383 -3.11 -2.39 26.94
CA PRO A 383 -4.30 -1.89 26.26
C PRO A 383 -4.95 -0.72 27.00
N LEU A 384 -4.85 -0.67 28.35
CA LEU A 384 -5.36 0.45 29.13
C LEU A 384 -4.57 1.75 28.85
N ALA A 385 -3.24 1.68 28.85
CA ALA A 385 -2.37 2.83 28.56
C ALA A 385 -2.60 3.37 27.15
N LEU A 386 -2.80 2.49 26.16
CA LEU A 386 -3.13 2.90 24.79
C LEU A 386 -4.49 3.61 24.73
N GLN A 387 -5.53 3.09 25.39
CA GLN A 387 -6.84 3.72 25.39
C GLN A 387 -6.89 5.04 26.16
N LEU A 388 -6.20 5.14 27.30
CA LEU A 388 -6.09 6.39 28.05
C LEU A 388 -5.27 7.43 27.27
N GLY A 389 -4.17 7.01 26.65
CA GLY A 389 -3.35 7.87 25.80
C GLY A 389 -4.08 8.37 24.56
N ALA A 390 -5.00 7.57 24.01
CA ALA A 390 -5.87 7.96 22.91
C ALA A 390 -7.01 8.91 23.33
N ARG A 391 -7.10 9.31 24.61
CA ARG A 391 -8.04 10.36 25.07
C ARG A 391 -7.35 11.69 25.36
N VAL A 392 -6.03 11.76 25.22
CA VAL A 392 -5.26 12.98 25.44
C VAL A 392 -5.08 13.68 24.09
N PRO A 393 -5.82 14.77 23.81
CA PRO A 393 -5.72 15.49 22.55
C PRO A 393 -4.38 16.23 22.44
N LEU A 394 -4.00 16.56 21.21
CA LEU A 394 -2.84 17.41 20.97
C LEU A 394 -3.15 18.87 21.34
N PRO A 395 -2.18 19.60 21.91
CA PRO A 395 -2.38 21.00 22.28
C PRO A 395 -2.65 21.86 21.05
N GLY A 396 -3.69 22.69 21.10
CA GLY A 396 -4.04 23.62 20.02
C GLY A 396 -4.71 23.00 18.79
N VAL A 397 -5.13 21.73 18.86
CA VAL A 397 -5.87 21.04 17.79
C VAL A 397 -7.30 20.80 18.26
N SER A 398 -8.28 21.37 17.57
CA SER A 398 -9.70 21.02 17.75
C SER A 398 -10.21 20.32 16.50
N ILE A 399 -10.60 19.05 16.66
CA ILE A 399 -11.04 18.22 15.54
C ILE A 399 -12.39 18.74 15.01
N GLU A 400 -13.28 19.14 15.90
CA GLU A 400 -14.61 19.66 15.56
C GLU A 400 -14.52 20.94 14.69
N ALA A 401 -13.70 21.92 15.10
CA ALA A 401 -13.57 23.17 14.35
C ALA A 401 -12.84 22.99 13.01
N LEU A 402 -11.86 22.07 12.94
CA LEU A 402 -11.18 21.76 11.68
C LEU A 402 -12.17 21.15 10.66
N LEU A 403 -13.11 20.34 11.12
CA LEU A 403 -14.07 19.64 10.24
C LEU A 403 -15.21 20.52 9.78
N GLU A 404 -15.72 21.38 10.67
CA GLU A 404 -16.74 22.37 10.33
C GLU A 404 -16.24 23.30 9.22
N ASN A 405 -15.00 23.77 9.32
CA ASN A 405 -14.39 24.66 8.33
C ASN A 405 -14.03 23.97 6.99
N LEU A 406 -13.85 22.65 6.99
CA LEU A 406 -13.54 21.89 5.77
C LEU A 406 -14.80 21.35 5.06
N GLY A 407 -16.00 21.55 5.62
CA GLY A 407 -17.25 21.04 5.04
C GLY A 407 -17.34 19.51 5.04
N VAL A 408 -16.59 18.84 5.91
CA VAL A 408 -16.38 17.38 5.89
C VAL A 408 -17.38 16.68 6.82
N SER A 409 -18.17 15.74 6.28
CA SER A 409 -19.19 15.00 7.05
C SER A 409 -18.60 14.09 8.15
N VAL A 410 -19.41 13.82 9.20
CA VAL A 410 -19.08 12.95 10.35
C VAL A 410 -18.68 11.51 9.94
N GLY A 411 -19.03 11.07 8.73
CA GLY A 411 -18.56 9.78 8.19
C GLY A 411 -17.05 9.75 7.91
N VAL A 412 -16.46 10.88 7.54
CA VAL A 412 -15.00 11.04 7.30
C VAL A 412 -14.24 11.20 8.61
N LEU A 413 -14.88 11.69 9.68
CA LEU A 413 -14.33 11.75 11.05
C LEU A 413 -13.79 10.38 11.52
N ARG A 414 -14.43 9.29 11.08
CA ARG A 414 -14.01 7.92 11.40
C ARG A 414 -12.74 7.46 10.65
N GLN A 415 -12.37 8.15 9.56
CA GLN A 415 -11.25 7.78 8.70
C GLN A 415 -9.98 8.59 8.96
N LEU A 416 -10.10 9.75 9.63
CA LEU A 416 -8.92 10.52 10.03
C LEU A 416 -8.16 9.78 11.15
N PRO A 417 -6.82 9.67 11.03
CA PRO A 417 -6.03 9.09 12.11
C PRO A 417 -6.24 9.92 13.37
N ALA A 418 -6.63 9.22 14.42
CA ALA A 418 -7.03 9.79 15.69
C ALA A 418 -5.86 10.63 16.29
N MET A 419 -6.03 11.96 16.35
CA MET A 419 -4.95 12.92 16.69
C MET A 419 -4.73 13.03 18.20
N HIS A 420 -3.85 12.18 18.73
CA HIS A 420 -3.61 12.06 20.18
C HIS A 420 -2.13 12.10 20.54
N ALA A 421 -1.83 12.40 21.80
CA ALA A 421 -0.46 12.46 22.32
C ALA A 421 0.32 11.13 22.19
N THR A 422 -0.36 9.99 22.05
CA THR A 422 0.26 8.67 21.88
C THR A 422 0.25 8.15 20.43
N MET A 423 -0.10 8.99 19.46
CA MET A 423 -0.26 8.59 18.05
C MET A 423 1.01 7.99 17.41
N LEU A 424 2.21 8.47 17.79
CA LEU A 424 3.47 7.87 17.32
C LEU A 424 3.70 6.45 17.85
N GLY A 425 2.96 6.05 18.89
CA GLY A 425 3.10 4.76 19.55
C GLY A 425 4.52 4.55 20.08
N ILE A 426 5.07 3.37 19.82
CA ILE A 426 6.47 3.03 20.17
C ILE A 426 7.38 3.00 18.93
N VAL A 427 6.93 3.53 17.79
CA VAL A 427 7.69 3.51 16.52
C VAL A 427 9.03 4.25 16.63
N PRO A 428 9.12 5.46 17.22
CA PRO A 428 10.40 6.16 17.36
C PRO A 428 11.43 5.33 18.13
N LEU A 429 10.97 4.60 19.15
CA LEU A 429 11.81 3.72 19.96
C LEU A 429 12.30 2.50 19.17
N MET A 430 11.44 1.85 18.39
CA MET A 430 11.84 0.73 17.53
C MET A 430 12.87 1.16 16.47
N SER A 431 12.68 2.34 15.88
CA SER A 431 13.63 2.94 14.95
C SER A 431 14.97 3.26 15.63
N ALA A 432 14.94 3.79 16.85
CA ALA A 432 16.16 4.06 17.63
C ALA A 432 16.93 2.77 17.95
N PHE A 433 16.24 1.68 18.32
CA PHE A 433 16.88 0.38 18.54
C PHE A 433 17.60 -0.12 17.28
N LEU A 434 16.93 -0.04 16.13
CA LEU A 434 17.51 -0.44 14.85
C LEU A 434 18.74 0.41 14.52
N LEU A 435 18.61 1.74 14.64
CA LEU A 435 19.65 2.69 14.30
C LEU A 435 20.92 2.48 15.14
N VAL A 436 20.77 2.38 16.46
CA VAL A 436 21.91 2.16 17.37
C VAL A 436 22.57 0.80 17.13
N GLU A 437 21.79 -0.22 16.81
CA GLU A 437 22.33 -1.55 16.53
C GLU A 437 23.12 -1.61 15.21
N VAL A 438 22.60 -0.95 14.16
CA VAL A 438 23.31 -0.80 12.89
C VAL A 438 24.58 0.04 13.08
N ALA A 439 24.51 1.12 13.84
CA ALA A 439 25.68 1.94 14.16
C ALA A 439 26.75 1.14 14.93
N ALA A 440 26.34 0.33 15.91
CA ALA A 440 27.24 -0.53 16.68
C ALA A 440 27.87 -1.66 15.84
N LEU A 441 27.22 -2.10 14.77
CA LEU A 441 27.76 -3.02 13.77
C LEU A 441 28.78 -2.33 12.85
N ALA A 442 28.45 -1.13 12.39
CA ALA A 442 29.28 -0.34 11.48
C ALA A 442 30.58 0.10 12.15
N VAL A 443 30.53 0.57 13.40
CA VAL A 443 31.68 1.09 14.13
C VAL A 443 32.42 -0.03 14.88
N PRO A 444 33.68 -0.38 14.52
CA PRO A 444 34.40 -1.49 15.13
C PRO A 444 34.54 -1.40 16.66
N GLY A 445 34.79 -0.19 17.18
CA GLY A 445 34.94 0.07 18.61
C GLY A 445 33.66 -0.10 19.45
N LEU A 446 32.49 -0.17 18.82
CA LEU A 446 31.20 -0.36 19.50
C LEU A 446 30.74 -1.84 19.46
N ARG A 447 31.37 -2.70 18.65
CA ARG A 447 30.94 -4.10 18.45
C ARG A 447 30.96 -4.92 19.74
N TRP A 448 31.98 -4.73 20.59
CA TRP A 448 32.12 -5.47 21.85
C TRP A 448 30.99 -5.13 22.84
N ARG A 449 30.47 -3.89 22.81
CA ARG A 449 29.37 -3.44 23.68
C ARG A 449 28.08 -4.22 23.44
N ARG A 450 27.93 -4.90 22.29
CA ARG A 450 26.76 -5.74 21.97
C ARG A 450 26.75 -7.06 22.72
N HIS A 451 27.90 -7.54 23.19
CA HIS A 451 28.03 -8.86 23.81
C HIS A 451 28.24 -8.80 25.33
N ASP A 452 28.66 -7.66 25.87
CA ASP A 452 28.95 -7.48 27.30
C ASP A 452 27.78 -6.81 28.06
N PRO A 453 27.33 -7.35 29.21
CA PRO A 453 26.25 -6.75 30.00
C PRO A 453 26.50 -5.30 30.44
N ARG A 454 27.74 -4.94 30.82
CA ARG A 454 28.08 -3.57 31.24
C ARG A 454 28.21 -2.64 30.03
N GLY A 455 28.82 -3.11 28.95
CA GLY A 455 28.90 -2.37 27.68
C GLY A 455 27.53 -1.99 27.08
N ARG A 456 26.50 -2.83 27.32
CA ARG A 456 25.13 -2.60 26.85
C ARG A 456 24.41 -1.43 27.52
N LEU A 457 24.82 -1.02 28.72
CA LEU A 457 24.24 0.16 29.37
C LEU A 457 24.44 1.41 28.50
N GLY A 458 25.66 1.59 27.96
CA GLY A 458 25.95 2.71 27.06
C GLY A 458 25.14 2.68 25.75
N LEU A 459 24.90 1.50 25.18
CA LEU A 459 24.03 1.36 24.01
C LEU A 459 22.57 1.68 24.34
N SER A 460 22.11 1.32 25.55
CA SER A 460 20.74 1.59 26.01
C SER A 460 20.49 3.08 26.21
N MET A 461 21.48 3.82 26.74
CA MET A 461 21.43 5.28 26.83
C MET A 461 21.41 5.92 25.43
N GLY A 462 22.22 5.40 24.50
CA GLY A 462 22.21 5.84 23.10
C GLY A 462 20.84 5.69 22.44
N VAL A 463 20.13 4.58 22.73
CA VAL A 463 18.76 4.40 22.24
C VAL A 463 17.81 5.40 22.86
N ALA A 464 17.89 5.64 24.17
CA ALA A 464 17.00 6.60 24.83
C ALA A 464 17.16 7.99 24.19
N ALA A 465 18.40 8.43 23.98
CA ALA A 465 18.70 9.69 23.29
C ALA A 465 18.16 9.70 21.85
N ALA A 466 18.45 8.66 21.06
CA ALA A 466 17.97 8.55 19.69
C ALA A 466 16.44 8.50 19.60
N THR A 467 15.75 7.89 20.58
CA THR A 467 14.29 7.84 20.65
C THR A 467 13.70 9.22 20.82
N ILE A 468 14.24 10.00 21.77
CA ILE A 468 13.80 11.37 22.03
C ILE A 468 14.01 12.23 20.77
N THR A 469 15.21 12.15 20.17
CA THR A 469 15.52 12.90 18.95
C THR A 469 14.58 12.53 17.80
N LEU A 470 14.37 11.24 17.53
CA LEU A 470 13.47 10.79 16.46
C LEU A 470 12.02 11.18 16.73
N ALA A 471 11.54 11.06 17.97
CA ALA A 471 10.17 11.43 18.32
C ALA A 471 9.94 12.95 18.19
N LEU A 472 10.92 13.77 18.57
CA LEU A 472 10.86 15.23 18.37
C LEU A 472 10.82 15.59 16.88
N VAL A 473 11.69 15.00 16.07
CA VAL A 473 11.73 15.25 14.61
C VAL A 473 10.44 14.78 13.95
N GLN A 474 9.96 13.57 14.25
CA GLN A 474 8.70 13.06 13.70
C GLN A 474 7.51 13.90 14.17
N GLY A 475 7.46 14.27 15.45
CA GLY A 475 6.42 15.13 16.00
C GLY A 475 6.40 16.53 15.37
N TRP A 476 7.58 17.06 14.99
CA TRP A 476 7.67 18.31 14.23
C TRP A 476 7.04 18.20 12.84
N PHE A 477 7.31 17.11 12.11
CA PHE A 477 6.68 16.89 10.80
C PHE A 477 5.17 16.68 10.90
N VAL A 478 4.70 15.97 11.93
CA VAL A 478 3.27 15.87 12.24
C VAL A 478 2.69 17.26 12.50
N ALA A 479 3.35 18.09 13.32
CA ALA A 479 2.88 19.44 13.59
C ALA A 479 2.82 20.30 12.31
N ARG A 480 3.81 20.20 11.42
CA ARG A 480 3.80 20.89 10.13
C ARG A 480 2.63 20.44 9.25
N TYR A 481 2.36 19.14 9.22
CA TYR A 481 1.20 18.61 8.50
C TYR A 481 -0.11 19.17 9.06
N LEU A 482 -0.25 19.21 10.40
CA LEU A 482 -1.42 19.84 11.04
C LEU A 482 -1.53 21.33 10.71
N THR A 483 -0.43 22.06 10.72
CA THR A 483 -0.39 23.47 10.30
C THR A 483 -0.90 23.62 8.87
N SER A 484 -0.49 22.75 7.94
CA SER A 484 -0.97 22.79 6.54
C SER A 484 -2.47 22.52 6.39
N LEU A 485 -3.10 21.82 7.34
CA LEU A 485 -4.54 21.63 7.38
C LEU A 485 -5.24 22.84 8.01
N ILE A 486 -4.67 23.39 9.10
CA ILE A 486 -5.25 24.53 9.82
C ILE A 486 -5.14 25.83 8.99
N GLU A 487 -4.09 25.99 8.19
CA GLU A 487 -3.94 27.14 7.31
C GLU A 487 -5.04 27.22 6.24
N GLN A 488 -5.65 26.09 5.87
CA GLN A 488 -6.81 26.07 4.97
C GLN A 488 -8.05 26.71 5.59
N THR A 489 -8.10 26.84 6.92
CA THR A 489 -9.18 27.52 7.64
C THR A 489 -8.88 28.99 7.92
N GLY A 490 -7.78 29.54 7.36
CA GLY A 490 -7.35 30.93 7.59
C GLY A 490 -6.63 31.20 8.91
N ALA A 491 -6.29 30.16 9.67
CA ALA A 491 -5.54 30.28 10.93
C ALA A 491 -4.05 29.94 10.72
N HIS A 492 -3.15 30.65 11.41
CA HIS A 492 -1.69 30.46 11.29
C HIS A 492 -1.05 30.03 12.62
N PRO A 493 -0.94 28.72 12.89
CA PRO A 493 -0.27 28.19 14.07
C PRO A 493 1.21 28.60 14.14
N GLY A 494 1.61 29.24 15.25
CA GLY A 494 2.99 29.68 15.46
C GLY A 494 3.98 28.59 15.89
N MET A 495 5.23 28.97 16.17
CA MET A 495 6.29 28.06 16.62
C MET A 495 5.95 27.29 17.91
N LEU A 496 5.22 27.94 18.84
CA LEU A 496 4.81 27.33 20.10
C LEU A 496 3.90 26.11 19.89
N PHE A 497 3.04 26.14 18.87
CA PHE A 497 2.21 24.99 18.49
C PHE A 497 3.07 23.81 18.03
N HIS A 498 4.05 24.06 17.15
CA HIS A 498 4.96 23.03 16.65
C HIS A 498 5.74 22.35 17.77
N LEU A 499 6.32 23.15 18.67
CA LEU A 499 7.05 22.64 19.83
C LEU A 499 6.13 21.91 20.82
N GLY A 500 4.92 22.43 21.06
CA GLY A 500 3.93 21.81 21.94
C GLY A 500 3.47 20.43 21.45
N VAL A 501 3.17 20.30 20.16
CA VAL A 501 2.81 19.03 19.52
C VAL A 501 3.98 18.05 19.56
N ALA A 502 5.19 18.49 19.16
CA ALA A 502 6.37 17.64 19.15
C ALA A 502 6.74 17.11 20.55
N ALA A 503 6.66 17.98 21.57
CA ALA A 503 6.90 17.60 22.96
C ALA A 503 5.84 16.64 23.49
N SER A 504 4.56 16.88 23.19
CA SER A 504 3.44 16.02 23.61
C SER A 504 3.56 14.60 23.04
N LEU A 505 3.86 14.49 21.74
CA LEU A 505 4.06 13.21 21.06
C LEU A 505 5.29 12.45 21.59
N THR A 506 6.35 13.19 21.91
CA THR A 506 7.56 12.63 22.54
C THR A 506 7.25 12.09 23.94
N CYS A 507 6.53 12.87 24.75
CA CYS A 507 6.10 12.46 26.09
C CYS A 507 5.22 11.21 26.04
N GLY A 508 4.24 11.16 25.12
CA GLY A 508 3.41 9.98 24.92
C GLY A 508 4.20 8.73 24.54
N THR A 509 5.20 8.86 23.66
CA THR A 509 6.10 7.76 23.29
C THR A 509 6.91 7.25 24.49
N LEU A 510 7.46 8.16 25.29
CA LEU A 510 8.24 7.82 26.49
C LEU A 510 7.39 7.17 27.58
N LEU A 511 6.15 7.65 27.77
CA LEU A 511 5.19 7.05 28.68
C LEU A 511 4.89 5.60 28.31
N LEU A 512 4.64 5.34 27.02
CA LEU A 512 4.44 3.97 26.53
C LEU A 512 5.69 3.09 26.73
N ALA A 513 6.89 3.65 26.51
CA ALA A 513 8.13 2.94 26.77
C ALA A 513 8.31 2.58 28.26
N LEU A 514 7.91 3.47 29.16
CA LEU A 514 7.92 3.23 30.61
C LEU A 514 6.95 2.09 30.97
N VAL A 515 5.72 2.14 30.46
CA VAL A 515 4.72 1.07 30.65
C VAL A 515 5.26 -0.27 30.13
N ALA A 516 5.92 -0.29 28.98
CA ALA A 516 6.56 -1.48 28.43
C ALA A 516 7.65 -2.05 29.36
N GLY A 517 8.44 -1.18 30.01
CA GLY A 517 9.44 -1.58 31.00
C GLY A 517 8.81 -2.29 32.19
N VAL A 518 7.78 -1.68 32.79
CA VAL A 518 7.04 -2.25 33.93
C VAL A 518 6.45 -3.62 33.60
N ILE A 519 5.85 -3.77 32.41
CA ILE A 519 5.29 -5.05 31.94
C ILE A 519 6.39 -6.10 31.73
N SER A 520 7.54 -5.72 31.18
CA SER A 520 8.64 -6.67 30.93
C SER A 520 9.18 -7.27 32.23
N GLU A 521 9.31 -6.45 33.28
CA GLU A 521 9.82 -6.85 34.59
C GLU A 521 8.78 -7.64 35.40
N HIS A 522 7.57 -7.10 35.54
CA HIS A 522 6.58 -7.60 36.50
C HIS A 522 5.40 -8.34 35.85
N GLY A 523 5.16 -8.14 34.56
CA GLY A 523 4.08 -8.78 33.81
C GLY A 523 4.44 -10.14 33.22
N LEU A 524 3.60 -10.58 32.28
CA LEU A 524 3.78 -11.71 31.37
C LEU A 524 4.21 -11.22 29.98
N GLY A 525 5.07 -11.98 29.32
CA GLY A 525 5.62 -11.64 28.00
C GLY A 525 6.67 -10.53 28.07
N ASN A 526 6.97 -9.96 26.90
CA ASN A 526 7.78 -8.75 26.75
C ASN A 526 6.87 -7.54 26.56
N GLY A 527 7.05 -6.48 27.34
CA GLY A 527 6.12 -5.35 27.36
C GLY A 527 6.03 -4.59 26.05
N TYR A 528 7.12 -4.48 25.28
CA TYR A 528 7.07 -3.85 23.94
C TYR A 528 6.22 -4.68 22.98
N GLY A 529 6.42 -6.01 22.98
CA GLY A 529 5.58 -6.92 22.20
C GLY A 529 4.10 -6.83 22.60
N VAL A 530 3.80 -6.74 23.89
CA VAL A 530 2.43 -6.61 24.42
C VAL A 530 1.79 -5.31 23.96
N LEU A 531 2.50 -4.18 23.93
CA LEU A 531 1.97 -2.92 23.41
C LEU A 531 1.63 -3.02 21.91
N ILE A 532 2.55 -3.56 21.09
CA ILE A 532 2.29 -3.74 19.65
C ILE A 532 1.10 -4.67 19.44
N ALA A 533 1.04 -5.77 20.18
CA ALA A 533 -0.08 -6.72 20.12
C ALA A 533 -1.41 -6.06 20.50
N SER A 534 -1.41 -5.25 21.57
CA SER A 534 -2.59 -4.55 22.04
C SER A 534 -3.08 -3.51 21.02
N ALA A 535 -2.16 -2.74 20.42
CA ALA A 535 -2.48 -1.78 19.37
C ALA A 535 -3.10 -2.46 18.14
N ALA A 536 -2.52 -3.58 17.69
CA ALA A 536 -3.05 -4.35 16.57
C ALA A 536 -4.47 -4.89 16.85
N LEU A 537 -4.70 -5.41 18.05
CA LEU A 537 -6.01 -5.93 18.45
C LEU A 537 -7.08 -4.83 18.57
N LEU A 538 -6.71 -3.66 19.10
CA LEU A 538 -7.62 -2.52 19.21
C LEU A 538 -8.01 -1.97 17.83
N GLY A 539 -7.06 -1.89 16.89
CA GLY A 539 -7.34 -1.44 15.51
C GLY A 539 -8.30 -2.36 14.74
N LEU A 540 -8.25 -3.68 14.98
CA LEU A 540 -9.24 -4.61 14.42
C LEU A 540 -10.66 -4.34 14.95
N GLY A 541 -10.77 -3.94 16.22
CA GLY A 541 -12.07 -3.64 16.85
C GLY A 541 -12.75 -2.39 16.29
N THR A 542 -11.99 -1.36 15.93
CA THR A 542 -12.52 -0.13 15.33
C THR A 542 -13.02 -0.33 13.91
N LEU A 543 -12.34 -1.18 13.13
CA LEU A 543 -12.68 -1.45 11.73
C LEU A 543 -13.89 -2.38 11.60
N ALA A 544 -14.12 -3.29 12.56
CA ALA A 544 -15.31 -4.15 12.56
C ALA A 544 -16.64 -3.38 12.72
N GLN A 545 -16.60 -2.08 13.06
CA GLN A 545 -17.77 -1.22 13.27
C GLN A 545 -18.17 -0.42 12.03
N ASP A 546 -17.49 -0.59 10.89
CA ASP A 546 -17.73 0.18 9.66
C ASP A 546 -18.59 -0.60 8.64
N ASP A 547 -19.82 -0.12 8.36
CA ASP A 547 -20.81 -0.81 7.51
C ASP A 547 -20.39 -0.94 6.03
N LYS A 548 -19.40 -0.14 5.59
CA LYS A 548 -18.86 -0.15 4.21
C LYS A 548 -18.01 -1.38 3.87
N LEU A 549 -17.65 -2.22 4.84
CA LEU A 549 -16.73 -3.35 4.66
C LEU A 549 -17.34 -4.61 4.04
N THR A 550 -18.61 -4.61 3.63
CA THR A 550 -19.33 -5.84 3.24
C THR A 550 -18.88 -6.46 1.91
N SER A 551 -18.15 -5.77 1.04
CA SER A 551 -17.63 -6.36 -0.22
C SER A 551 -16.11 -6.60 -0.27
N SER A 552 -15.28 -5.84 0.44
CA SER A 552 -13.80 -5.96 0.41
C SER A 552 -13.17 -6.63 1.65
N SER A 553 -13.92 -6.84 2.74
CA SER A 553 -13.36 -7.32 4.02
C SER A 553 -13.00 -8.81 4.07
N VAL A 554 -13.70 -9.67 3.32
CA VAL A 554 -13.47 -11.13 3.36
C VAL A 554 -12.04 -11.51 2.94
N PRO A 555 -11.51 -11.10 1.77
CA PRO A 555 -10.13 -11.43 1.40
C PRO A 555 -9.11 -10.84 2.38
N ALA A 556 -9.39 -9.65 2.91
CA ALA A 556 -8.54 -8.97 3.87
C ALA A 556 -8.47 -9.73 5.22
N GLY A 557 -9.61 -10.20 5.73
CA GLY A 557 -9.69 -11.04 6.92
C GLY A 557 -9.05 -12.41 6.74
N LEU A 558 -9.21 -13.03 5.56
CA LEU A 558 -8.55 -14.30 5.22
C LEU A 558 -7.02 -14.16 5.13
N ALA A 559 -6.52 -13.06 4.57
CA ALA A 559 -5.08 -12.75 4.53
C ALA A 559 -4.50 -12.57 5.95
N LEU A 560 -5.22 -11.86 6.83
CA LEU A 560 -4.83 -11.68 8.23
C LEU A 560 -4.82 -13.03 8.98
N ALA A 561 -5.88 -13.81 8.89
CA ALA A 561 -5.99 -15.12 9.53
C ALA A 561 -4.90 -16.10 9.04
N SER A 562 -4.61 -16.07 7.74
CA SER A 562 -3.54 -16.86 7.14
C SER A 562 -2.17 -16.46 7.67
N THR A 563 -1.91 -15.15 7.83
CA THR A 563 -0.67 -14.63 8.42
C THR A 563 -0.49 -15.07 9.87
N VAL A 564 -1.56 -15.04 10.67
CA VAL A 564 -1.55 -15.56 12.05
C VAL A 564 -1.23 -17.05 12.05
N ALA A 565 -1.88 -17.85 11.21
CA ALA A 565 -1.65 -19.29 11.12
C ALA A 565 -0.22 -19.63 10.69
N ILE A 566 0.27 -18.98 9.62
CA ILE A 566 1.64 -19.14 9.11
C ILE A 566 2.65 -18.82 10.22
N THR A 567 2.50 -17.68 10.89
CA THR A 567 3.39 -17.26 11.97
C THR A 567 3.37 -18.25 13.14
N TRP A 568 2.18 -18.68 13.55
CA TRP A 568 1.99 -19.63 14.65
C TRP A 568 2.67 -20.99 14.40
N VAL A 569 2.64 -21.47 13.15
CA VAL A 569 3.33 -22.70 12.73
C VAL A 569 4.83 -22.50 12.67
N LEU A 570 5.31 -21.45 11.99
CA LEU A 570 6.75 -21.20 11.79
C LEU A 570 7.50 -21.09 13.11
N LEU A 571 6.94 -20.35 14.08
CA LEU A 571 7.57 -20.13 15.38
C LEU A 571 7.69 -21.38 16.24
N ARG A 572 7.12 -22.51 15.81
CA ARG A 572 7.25 -23.83 16.45
C ARG A 572 8.15 -24.79 15.70
N TRP A 573 8.64 -24.41 14.52
CA TRP A 573 9.47 -25.27 13.67
C TRP A 573 10.96 -25.01 13.85
N TRP A 574 11.69 -26.11 13.94
CA TRP A 574 13.14 -26.16 13.95
C TRP A 574 13.63 -26.97 12.75
N VAL A 575 14.78 -26.60 12.21
CA VAL A 575 15.47 -27.33 11.14
C VAL A 575 16.82 -27.82 11.66
N ASP A 576 17.05 -29.13 11.59
CA ASP A 576 18.30 -29.80 11.96
C ASP A 576 18.67 -30.88 10.90
N ASP A 577 19.87 -31.46 11.03
CA ASP A 577 20.36 -32.56 10.17
C ASP A 577 20.37 -33.92 10.89
N SER A 578 19.66 -34.07 12.00
CA SER A 578 19.85 -35.18 12.97
C SER A 578 19.43 -36.60 12.53
N ASN A 579 19.08 -36.82 11.26
CA ASN A 579 18.72 -38.14 10.72
C ASN A 579 19.69 -38.66 9.66
N ASP A 580 20.80 -37.97 9.38
CA ASP A 580 21.91 -38.60 8.66
C ASP A 580 22.56 -39.61 9.63
N GLU A 581 22.83 -40.83 9.15
CA GLU A 581 23.04 -42.09 9.92
C GLU A 581 24.17 -42.07 10.98
N GLU A 582 24.84 -40.94 11.20
CA GLU A 582 25.94 -40.71 12.15
C GLU A 582 25.54 -39.76 13.30
N GLY A 583 24.67 -40.24 14.19
CA GLY A 583 24.71 -40.11 15.67
C GLY A 583 24.95 -38.79 16.44
N ALA A 584 25.32 -37.65 15.85
CA ALA A 584 25.66 -36.44 16.62
C ALA A 584 24.55 -35.38 16.60
N ALA A 585 24.06 -34.98 17.77
CA ALA A 585 23.17 -33.84 17.92
C ALA A 585 23.86 -32.57 17.38
N ARG A 586 23.26 -31.92 16.38
CA ARG A 586 23.74 -30.65 15.78
C ARG A 586 22.90 -29.48 16.25
N VAL A 587 23.46 -28.28 16.16
CA VAL A 587 22.73 -27.04 16.44
C VAL A 587 21.54 -26.92 15.48
N ALA A 588 20.34 -26.91 16.06
CA ALA A 588 19.10 -26.70 15.31
C ALA A 588 18.82 -25.20 15.11
N LEU A 589 18.30 -24.85 13.93
CA LEU A 589 17.95 -23.48 13.57
C LEU A 589 16.46 -23.21 13.77
N ARG A 590 16.15 -22.11 14.48
CA ARG A 590 14.78 -21.59 14.62
C ARG A 590 14.35 -20.85 13.36
N VAL A 591 13.07 -21.00 13.00
CA VAL A 591 12.44 -20.40 11.81
C VAL A 591 11.39 -19.35 12.24
N PRO A 592 11.28 -18.19 11.55
CA PRO A 592 12.07 -17.75 10.39
C PRO A 592 13.51 -17.37 10.76
N THR A 593 14.48 -17.79 9.95
CA THR A 593 15.91 -17.44 10.17
C THR A 593 16.22 -15.98 9.85
N SER A 594 15.40 -15.36 8.99
CA SER A 594 15.49 -13.95 8.61
C SER A 594 14.83 -13.00 9.60
N GLY A 595 13.99 -13.51 10.51
CA GLY A 595 13.05 -12.70 11.27
C GLY A 595 12.01 -12.01 10.36
N LEU A 596 11.44 -10.91 10.86
CA LEU A 596 10.39 -10.12 10.20
C LEU A 596 10.93 -8.99 9.30
N SER A 597 12.23 -8.68 9.38
CA SER A 597 12.85 -7.56 8.63
C SER A 597 12.53 -7.55 7.13
N PRO A 598 12.55 -8.67 6.39
CA PRO A 598 12.23 -8.67 4.96
C PRO A 598 10.84 -8.14 4.64
N LEU A 599 9.84 -8.47 5.47
CA LEU A 599 8.45 -8.04 5.29
C LEU A 599 8.25 -6.58 5.66
N ALA A 600 8.93 -6.10 6.71
CA ALA A 600 8.85 -4.69 7.11
C ALA A 600 9.58 -3.75 6.13
N GLN A 601 10.77 -4.15 5.66
CA GLN A 601 11.61 -3.33 4.80
C GLN A 601 11.21 -3.42 3.32
N GLY A 602 10.68 -4.58 2.89
CA GLY A 602 10.19 -4.77 1.53
C GLY A 602 9.13 -3.72 1.14
N GLY A 603 8.19 -3.42 2.04
CA GLY A 603 7.20 -2.35 1.82
C GLY A 603 7.73 -0.94 2.13
N GLY A 604 8.46 -0.77 3.24
CA GLY A 604 8.95 0.55 3.67
C GLY A 604 9.96 1.20 2.72
N LEU A 605 10.82 0.42 2.06
CA LEU A 605 11.76 0.93 1.07
C LEU A 605 11.05 1.45 -0.18
N LEU A 606 9.99 0.75 -0.62
CA LEU A 606 9.18 1.15 -1.77
C LEU A 606 8.42 2.45 -1.47
N LEU A 607 7.81 2.55 -0.28
CA LEU A 607 7.14 3.77 0.17
C LEU A 607 8.10 4.94 0.34
N ALA A 608 9.30 4.71 0.85
CA ALA A 608 10.32 5.76 0.98
C ALA A 608 10.79 6.28 -0.38
N LEU A 609 10.95 5.40 -1.38
CA LEU A 609 11.31 5.78 -2.74
C LEU A 609 10.18 6.58 -3.42
N GLY A 610 8.91 6.17 -3.25
CA GLY A 610 7.76 6.94 -3.73
C GLY A 610 7.65 8.32 -3.05
N ALA A 611 7.83 8.37 -1.72
CA ALA A 611 7.85 9.62 -0.97
C ALA A 611 9.00 10.56 -1.40
N LEU A 612 10.18 10.02 -1.73
CA LEU A 612 11.28 10.80 -2.29
C LEU A 612 10.95 11.35 -3.68
N GLY A 613 10.19 10.60 -4.49
CA GLY A 613 9.63 11.06 -5.75
C GLY A 613 8.62 12.21 -5.57
N SER A 614 7.77 12.14 -4.54
CA SER A 614 6.75 13.16 -4.25
C SER A 614 7.33 14.43 -3.61
N VAL A 615 8.54 14.39 -3.03
CA VAL A 615 9.20 15.55 -2.40
C VAL A 615 9.66 16.61 -3.41
N GLY A 616 9.40 16.43 -4.71
CA GLY A 616 9.34 17.57 -5.63
C GLY A 616 10.66 18.34 -5.76
N LEU A 617 11.74 17.64 -6.10
CA LEU A 617 12.93 18.28 -6.66
C LEU A 617 12.60 18.81 -8.07
N ARG A 618 11.81 19.89 -8.11
CA ARG A 618 11.39 20.63 -9.30
C ARG A 618 12.62 21.23 -9.98
N GLY A 619 13.21 20.50 -10.92
CA GLY A 619 14.34 21.00 -11.73
C GLY A 619 15.28 19.94 -12.29
N LEU A 620 15.20 18.68 -11.85
CA LEU A 620 16.04 17.60 -12.38
C LEU A 620 15.21 16.63 -13.21
N THR A 621 15.78 16.16 -14.33
CA THR A 621 15.31 15.04 -15.16
C THR A 621 15.07 13.72 -14.40
N LEU A 622 15.32 13.71 -13.08
CA LEU A 622 15.01 12.65 -12.14
C LEU A 622 13.51 12.36 -11.99
N THR A 623 12.59 13.31 -12.22
CA THR A 623 11.16 13.06 -11.93
C THR A 623 10.54 11.97 -12.82
N VAL A 624 10.86 11.98 -14.12
CA VAL A 624 10.36 10.97 -15.08
C VAL A 624 10.98 9.59 -14.85
N THR A 625 12.26 9.53 -14.44
CA THR A 625 12.91 8.27 -14.10
C THR A 625 12.42 7.71 -12.76
N MET A 626 12.14 8.57 -11.78
CA MET A 626 11.58 8.18 -10.48
C MET A 626 10.15 7.68 -10.60
N ASP A 627 9.29 8.26 -11.44
CA ASP A 627 7.92 7.76 -11.66
C ASP A 627 7.91 6.37 -12.35
N ARG A 628 8.79 6.15 -13.32
CA ARG A 628 8.96 4.82 -13.94
C ARG A 628 9.50 3.79 -12.93
N LEU A 629 10.47 4.20 -12.12
CA LEU A 629 11.03 3.36 -11.07
C LEU A 629 9.97 3.03 -10.01
N GLU A 630 9.16 4.01 -9.61
CA GLU A 630 8.06 3.86 -8.67
C GLU A 630 7.02 2.87 -9.19
N ARG A 631 6.58 2.99 -10.45
CA ARG A 631 5.66 2.02 -11.07
C ARG A 631 6.24 0.60 -11.16
N ALA A 632 7.52 0.47 -11.52
CA ALA A 632 8.19 -0.83 -11.56
C ALA A 632 8.28 -1.47 -10.16
N LEU A 633 8.59 -0.65 -9.16
CA LEU A 633 8.73 -1.04 -7.76
C LEU A 633 7.38 -1.29 -7.06
N ALA A 634 6.32 -0.60 -7.47
CA ALA A 634 4.96 -0.79 -6.96
C ALA A 634 4.30 -2.09 -7.46
N SER A 635 4.92 -2.80 -8.42
CA SER A 635 4.41 -4.08 -8.87
C SER A 635 4.45 -5.15 -7.76
N PRO A 636 3.40 -5.99 -7.59
CA PRO A 636 3.38 -7.02 -6.55
C PRO A 636 4.51 -8.04 -6.73
N TRP A 637 4.98 -8.23 -7.98
CA TRP A 637 6.12 -9.08 -8.31
C TRP A 637 7.45 -8.49 -7.86
N ALA A 638 7.65 -7.17 -8.00
CA ALA A 638 8.85 -6.51 -7.46
C ALA A 638 8.88 -6.58 -5.93
N ALA A 639 7.74 -6.34 -5.27
CA ALA A 639 7.61 -6.49 -3.82
C ALA A 639 7.92 -7.92 -3.35
N LEU A 640 7.43 -8.94 -4.08
CA LEU A 640 7.75 -10.34 -3.81
C LEU A 640 9.23 -10.63 -3.98
N ALA A 641 9.83 -10.23 -5.12
CA ALA A 641 11.24 -10.46 -5.41
C ALA A 641 12.14 -9.81 -4.36
N LEU A 642 11.84 -8.56 -3.98
CA LEU A 642 12.54 -7.83 -2.93
C LEU A 642 12.42 -8.54 -1.57
N THR A 643 11.21 -9.00 -1.21
CA THR A 643 10.98 -9.75 0.04
C THR A 643 11.78 -11.05 0.08
N LEU A 644 11.82 -11.81 -1.02
CA LEU A 644 12.59 -13.04 -1.11
C LEU A 644 14.10 -12.77 -1.03
N GLY A 645 14.60 -11.77 -1.77
CA GLY A 645 16.01 -11.36 -1.73
C GLY A 645 16.46 -10.91 -0.34
N LEU A 646 15.67 -10.04 0.30
CA LEU A 646 15.90 -9.60 1.67
C LEU A 646 15.83 -10.77 2.67
N THR A 647 14.96 -11.76 2.45
CA THR A 647 14.88 -12.94 3.31
C THR A 647 16.18 -13.75 3.29
N VAL A 648 16.76 -13.95 2.11
CA VAL A 648 18.06 -14.63 1.98
C VAL A 648 19.17 -13.81 2.63
N LEU A 649 19.22 -12.50 2.36
CA LEU A 649 20.22 -11.59 2.95
C LEU A 649 20.17 -11.60 4.49
N TRP A 650 18.98 -11.43 5.06
CA TRP A 650 18.77 -11.42 6.51
C TRP A 650 19.04 -12.79 7.15
N SER A 651 18.73 -13.88 6.45
CA SER A 651 19.10 -15.24 6.91
C SER A 651 20.62 -15.44 6.93
N TRP A 652 21.34 -14.93 5.93
CA TRP A 652 22.80 -14.98 5.87
C TRP A 652 23.47 -14.16 6.98
N LEU A 653 22.95 -12.97 7.28
CA LEU A 653 23.47 -12.13 8.36
C LEU A 653 23.28 -12.74 9.75
N GLN A 654 22.27 -13.58 9.97
CA GLN A 654 21.81 -13.97 11.30
C GLN A 654 21.99 -15.45 11.63
N ALA A 655 21.92 -16.34 10.64
CA ALA A 655 21.85 -17.78 10.85
C ALA A 655 22.91 -18.58 10.07
N ARG A 656 23.89 -17.92 9.44
CA ARG A 656 24.93 -18.61 8.67
C ARG A 656 25.79 -19.52 9.56
N PRO A 657 26.20 -20.71 9.08
CA PRO A 657 27.01 -21.66 9.85
C PRO A 657 28.30 -21.08 10.46
N THR A 658 29.02 -20.25 9.71
CA THR A 658 30.30 -19.66 10.15
C THR A 658 30.13 -18.70 11.33
N LEU A 659 28.98 -18.06 11.47
CA LEU A 659 28.68 -17.17 12.58
C LEU A 659 28.39 -17.94 13.88
N LEU A 660 27.82 -19.14 13.75
CA LEU A 660 27.43 -19.98 14.88
C LEU A 660 28.54 -20.95 15.31
N ALA A 661 29.53 -21.24 14.44
CA ALA A 661 30.65 -22.14 14.72
C ALA A 661 31.39 -21.92 16.05
N PRO A 662 31.85 -20.70 16.40
CA PRO A 662 32.57 -20.50 17.66
C PRO A 662 31.69 -20.74 18.90
N GLN A 663 30.38 -20.50 18.78
CA GLN A 663 29.42 -20.67 19.88
C GLN A 663 29.00 -22.12 20.02
N ALA A 664 28.85 -22.82 18.89
CA ALA A 664 28.60 -24.26 18.86
C ALA A 664 29.76 -25.03 19.50
N ALA A 665 31.00 -24.66 19.18
CA ALA A 665 32.20 -25.21 19.80
C ALA A 665 32.22 -24.99 21.33
N ALA A 666 31.84 -23.80 21.79
CA ALA A 666 31.73 -23.51 23.23
C ALA A 666 30.66 -24.35 23.96
N ALA A 667 29.67 -24.87 23.22
CA ALA A 667 28.64 -25.78 23.73
C ALA A 667 28.96 -27.27 23.48
N GLY A 668 30.14 -27.60 22.96
CA GLY A 668 30.49 -28.99 22.61
C GLY A 668 29.67 -29.57 21.45
N LEU A 669 29.08 -28.71 20.61
CA LEU A 669 28.20 -29.11 19.51
C LEU A 669 28.83 -28.80 18.15
N PRO A 670 28.68 -29.70 17.14
CA PRO A 670 28.99 -29.35 15.76
C PRO A 670 28.09 -28.22 15.24
N PRO A 671 28.64 -27.27 14.45
CA PRO A 671 27.85 -26.20 13.84
C PRO A 671 26.78 -26.75 12.89
N PRO A 672 25.74 -25.95 12.58
CA PRO A 672 24.73 -26.35 11.60
C PRO A 672 25.37 -26.53 10.22
N SER A 673 24.93 -27.51 9.43
CA SER A 673 25.46 -27.66 8.07
C SER A 673 24.98 -26.54 7.15
N GLN A 674 25.68 -26.38 6.03
CA GLN A 674 25.23 -25.52 4.93
C GLN A 674 23.86 -25.95 4.38
N LEU A 675 23.57 -27.25 4.41
CA LEU A 675 22.29 -27.78 3.91
C LEU A 675 21.14 -27.45 4.87
N ALA A 676 21.33 -27.59 6.18
CA ALA A 676 20.34 -27.17 7.19
C ALA A 676 20.02 -25.67 7.08
N TRP A 677 21.05 -24.83 6.92
CA TRP A 677 20.84 -23.39 6.73
C TRP A 677 20.08 -23.07 5.44
N LYS A 678 20.41 -23.72 4.31
CA LYS A 678 19.68 -23.56 3.04
C LYS A 678 18.22 -24.01 3.18
N ARG A 679 17.95 -25.14 3.84
CA ARG A 679 16.60 -25.64 4.14
C ARG A 679 15.79 -24.66 4.99
N ALA A 680 16.37 -24.15 6.07
CA ALA A 680 15.73 -23.19 6.96
C ALA A 680 15.47 -21.83 6.28
N THR A 681 16.40 -21.40 5.43
CA THR A 681 16.26 -20.17 4.63
C THR A 681 15.16 -20.29 3.59
N LEU A 682 15.10 -21.42 2.86
CA LEU A 682 14.03 -21.66 1.88
C LEU A 682 12.65 -21.66 2.55
N LEU A 683 12.53 -22.30 3.72
CA LEU A 683 11.28 -22.31 4.48
C LEU A 683 10.87 -20.90 4.92
N SER A 684 11.82 -20.08 5.36
CA SER A 684 11.59 -18.68 5.72
C SER A 684 11.17 -17.85 4.50
N ALA A 685 11.82 -18.07 3.35
CA ALA A 685 11.50 -17.38 2.09
C ALA A 685 10.11 -17.76 1.58
N ALA A 686 9.75 -19.05 1.61
CA ALA A 686 8.42 -19.52 1.22
C ALA A 686 7.33 -18.89 2.11
N ALA A 687 7.55 -18.83 3.41
CA ALA A 687 6.64 -18.18 4.35
C ALA A 687 6.47 -16.68 4.08
N SER A 688 7.57 -15.92 4.06
CA SER A 688 7.53 -14.47 3.83
C SER A 688 6.96 -14.14 2.46
N GLY A 689 7.31 -14.89 1.41
CA GLY A 689 6.75 -14.72 0.07
C GLY A 689 5.24 -14.98 0.03
N THR A 690 4.75 -16.00 0.74
CA THR A 690 3.31 -16.28 0.85
C THR A 690 2.57 -15.12 1.52
N VAL A 691 3.12 -14.60 2.63
CA VAL A 691 2.53 -13.44 3.33
C VAL A 691 2.52 -12.20 2.43
N ALA A 692 3.60 -11.93 1.69
CA ALA A 692 3.66 -10.81 0.74
C ALA A 692 2.61 -10.95 -0.37
N LEU A 693 2.44 -12.15 -0.94
CA LEU A 693 1.42 -12.42 -1.96
C LEU A 693 -0.01 -12.25 -1.41
N LEU A 694 -0.28 -12.72 -0.19
CA LEU A 694 -1.60 -12.59 0.44
C LEU A 694 -2.02 -11.12 0.57
N TYR A 695 -1.10 -10.26 0.99
CA TYR A 695 -1.36 -8.83 1.15
C TYR A 695 -1.42 -8.10 -0.21
N GLY A 696 -0.61 -8.50 -1.19
CA GLY A 696 -0.74 -7.99 -2.57
C GLY A 696 -2.06 -8.38 -3.23
N ALA A 697 -2.63 -9.53 -2.85
CA ALA A 697 -3.93 -10.02 -3.32
C ALA A 697 -5.12 -9.48 -2.50
N ALA A 698 -4.88 -8.73 -1.43
CA ALA A 698 -5.92 -8.20 -0.56
C ALA A 698 -5.56 -6.77 -0.15
N PRO A 699 -5.75 -5.76 -1.03
CA PRO A 699 -5.31 -4.38 -0.77
C PRO A 699 -5.92 -3.76 0.51
N GLY A 700 -7.10 -4.21 0.96
CA GLY A 700 -7.68 -3.82 2.26
C GLY A 700 -7.06 -4.50 3.49
N ALA A 701 -6.17 -5.48 3.33
CA ALA A 701 -5.55 -6.18 4.46
C ALA A 701 -4.59 -5.29 5.25
N THR A 702 -3.89 -4.37 4.57
CA THR A 702 -3.01 -3.39 5.23
C THR A 702 -3.78 -2.34 6.03
N GLU A 703 -5.03 -2.06 5.63
CA GLU A 703 -5.93 -1.18 6.37
C GLU A 703 -6.38 -1.85 7.68
N LEU A 704 -6.65 -3.17 7.66
CA LEU A 704 -6.99 -3.96 8.85
C LEU A 704 -5.85 -4.03 9.87
N ALA A 705 -4.68 -4.49 9.44
CA ALA A 705 -3.49 -4.51 10.26
C ALA A 705 -2.25 -4.72 9.40
N SER A 706 -1.17 -4.00 9.74
CA SER A 706 0.13 -4.26 9.10
C SER A 706 0.59 -5.71 9.32
N VAL A 707 1.28 -6.26 8.31
CA VAL A 707 1.90 -7.59 8.38
C VAL A 707 2.78 -7.71 9.64
N GLY A 708 3.61 -6.69 9.86
CA GLY A 708 4.53 -6.61 11.00
C GLY A 708 3.82 -6.74 12.35
N ALA A 709 2.79 -5.91 12.56
CA ALA A 709 2.03 -5.91 13.80
C ALA A 709 1.30 -7.24 14.03
N THR A 710 0.72 -7.82 12.99
CA THR A 710 -0.01 -9.11 13.06
C THR A 710 0.90 -10.26 13.50
N MET A 711 2.10 -10.36 12.92
CA MET A 711 3.06 -11.40 13.27
C MET A 711 3.61 -11.19 14.69
N ILE A 712 3.95 -9.95 15.06
CA ILE A 712 4.42 -9.60 16.41
C ILE A 712 3.33 -9.89 17.46
N ALA A 713 2.07 -9.54 17.16
CA ALA A 713 0.94 -9.84 18.03
C ALA A 713 0.79 -11.35 18.24
N THR A 714 0.87 -12.13 17.17
CA THR A 714 0.81 -13.61 17.23
C THR A 714 1.92 -14.18 18.10
N ALA A 715 3.17 -13.75 17.89
CA ALA A 715 4.31 -14.22 18.67
C ALA A 715 4.20 -13.83 20.15
N THR A 716 3.74 -12.60 20.43
CA THR A 716 3.54 -12.09 21.78
C THR A 716 2.46 -12.86 22.51
N VAL A 717 1.32 -13.12 21.88
CA VAL A 717 0.25 -13.94 22.46
C VAL A 717 0.75 -15.34 22.77
N MET A 718 1.55 -15.94 21.88
CA MET A 718 2.18 -17.23 22.14
C MET A 718 3.11 -17.20 23.36
N ASP A 719 3.97 -16.18 23.47
CA ASP A 719 4.88 -16.00 24.61
C ASP A 719 4.11 -15.72 25.92
N VAL A 720 3.05 -14.91 25.91
CA VAL A 720 2.21 -14.64 27.10
C VAL A 720 1.51 -15.91 27.58
N ILE A 721 0.96 -16.71 26.66
CA ILE A 721 0.33 -18.00 27.00
C ILE A 721 1.37 -18.98 27.55
N ALA A 722 2.59 -18.98 27.00
CA ALA A 722 3.68 -19.83 27.48
C ALA A 722 4.17 -19.40 28.87
N ASP A 723 4.35 -18.09 29.10
CA ASP A 723 4.74 -17.50 30.39
C ASP A 723 3.68 -17.83 31.46
N ALA A 724 2.39 -17.69 31.13
CA ALA A 724 1.30 -18.00 32.04
C ALA A 724 1.20 -19.48 32.45
N ARG A 725 1.77 -20.38 31.63
CA ARG A 725 1.85 -21.82 31.94
C ARG A 725 3.13 -22.17 32.71
N ALA A 726 4.26 -21.55 32.36
CA ALA A 726 5.57 -21.83 32.95
C ALA A 726 5.73 -21.19 34.33
N LEU A 727 5.28 -19.95 34.51
CA LEU A 727 5.39 -19.19 35.77
C LEU A 727 4.37 -19.61 36.84
N ARG A 728 3.68 -20.75 36.65
CA ARG A 728 2.89 -21.41 37.70
C ARG A 728 3.79 -22.00 38.79
N THR A 729 5.03 -22.31 38.42
CA THR A 729 6.10 -22.77 39.32
C THR A 729 7.15 -21.67 39.49
N LYS A 730 7.85 -21.66 40.62
CA LYS A 730 8.93 -20.69 40.87
C LYS A 730 10.14 -21.03 39.99
N LEU A 731 10.47 -20.11 39.08
CA LEU A 731 11.61 -20.21 38.16
C LEU A 731 12.57 -19.05 38.40
N VAL A 732 13.86 -19.31 38.21
CA VAL A 732 14.95 -18.34 38.40
C VAL A 732 15.72 -18.18 37.08
N PRO A 733 16.17 -16.97 36.72
CA PRO A 733 17.01 -16.77 35.53
C PRO A 733 18.38 -17.46 35.67
N ALA A 734 18.72 -18.28 34.67
CA ALA A 734 20.02 -18.94 34.54
C ALA A 734 20.93 -18.28 33.49
N ALA A 735 20.37 -17.75 32.40
CA ALA A 735 21.14 -17.03 31.38
C ALA A 735 20.26 -16.04 30.60
N VAL A 736 20.91 -15.01 30.04
CA VAL A 736 20.29 -14.03 29.14
C VAL A 736 20.96 -14.15 27.77
N LEU A 737 20.20 -14.60 26.77
CA LEU A 737 20.70 -14.84 25.42
C LEU A 737 20.21 -13.74 24.47
N HIS A 738 21.15 -12.99 23.91
CA HIS A 738 20.85 -11.94 22.94
C HIS A 738 20.74 -12.42 21.50
N GLN A 739 21.18 -13.64 21.19
CA GLN A 739 21.03 -14.25 19.86
C GLN A 739 20.08 -15.44 19.97
N VAL A 740 19.01 -15.44 19.16
CA VAL A 740 17.96 -16.47 19.24
C VAL A 740 18.49 -17.87 18.92
N GLN A 741 19.45 -18.00 18.01
CA GLN A 741 20.01 -19.29 17.62
C GLN A 741 20.88 -19.93 18.72
N ARG A 742 21.33 -19.18 19.73
CA ARG A 742 21.98 -19.76 20.92
C ARG A 742 21.01 -20.51 21.82
N SER A 743 19.72 -20.22 21.72
CA SER A 743 18.72 -20.82 22.59
C SER A 743 18.60 -22.33 22.37
N SER A 744 18.83 -22.83 21.15
CA SER A 744 18.84 -24.27 20.86
C SER A 744 20.03 -24.98 21.50
N MET A 745 21.18 -24.32 21.58
CA MET A 745 22.36 -24.82 22.29
C MET A 745 22.11 -24.89 23.81
N ALA A 746 21.49 -23.85 24.37
CA ALA A 746 21.15 -23.81 25.79
C ALA A 746 20.10 -24.88 26.17
N GLU A 747 19.06 -25.07 25.34
CA GLU A 747 18.09 -26.15 25.52
C GLU A 747 18.79 -27.52 25.52
N HIS A 748 19.70 -27.75 24.56
CA HIS A 748 20.41 -29.01 24.44
C HIS A 748 21.30 -29.33 25.66
N LEU A 749 22.11 -28.37 26.12
CA LEU A 749 22.99 -28.54 27.29
C LEU A 749 22.18 -28.85 28.56
N LEU A 750 21.03 -28.21 28.73
CA LEU A 750 20.17 -28.44 29.89
C LEU A 750 19.41 -29.76 29.78
N GLU A 751 18.96 -30.14 28.58
CA GLU A 751 18.29 -31.41 28.32
C GLU A 751 19.24 -32.59 28.58
N GLN A 752 20.49 -32.53 28.12
CA GLN A 752 21.53 -33.52 28.43
C GLN A 752 21.80 -33.63 29.94
N ALA A 753 21.72 -32.53 30.67
CA ALA A 753 21.88 -32.49 32.12
C ALA A 753 20.62 -32.91 32.90
N GLY A 754 19.51 -33.22 32.22
CA GLY A 754 18.23 -33.54 32.84
C GLY A 754 17.56 -32.35 33.55
N ILE A 755 17.93 -31.11 33.21
CA ILE A 755 17.41 -29.90 33.83
C ILE A 755 16.28 -29.34 32.96
N PRO A 756 15.03 -29.27 33.46
CA PRO A 756 13.96 -28.65 32.71
C PRO A 756 14.20 -27.14 32.60
N CYS A 757 14.04 -26.60 31.40
CA CYS A 757 14.21 -25.19 31.13
C CYS A 757 13.00 -24.59 30.41
N TYR A 758 12.82 -23.29 30.58
CA TYR A 758 11.83 -22.50 29.89
C TYR A 758 12.49 -21.26 29.29
N LEU A 759 12.21 -21.00 28.02
CA LEU A 759 12.75 -19.84 27.32
C LEU A 759 11.68 -18.74 27.21
N ARG A 760 11.82 -17.71 28.04
CA ARG A 760 10.92 -16.56 28.00
C ARG A 760 11.27 -15.65 26.81
N GLY A 761 10.24 -15.25 26.04
CA GLY A 761 10.38 -14.34 24.90
C GLY A 761 10.97 -14.96 23.63
N ALA A 762 11.06 -16.29 23.56
CA ALA A 762 11.72 -16.98 22.44
C ALA A 762 10.99 -16.77 21.10
N HIS A 763 9.65 -16.73 21.09
CA HIS A 763 8.89 -16.56 19.87
C HIS A 763 9.03 -15.14 19.32
N LEU A 764 8.82 -14.13 20.18
CA LEU A 764 8.99 -12.73 19.80
C LEU A 764 10.43 -12.43 19.36
N ARG A 765 11.43 -12.96 20.07
CA ARG A 765 12.84 -12.85 19.70
C ARG A 765 13.10 -13.42 18.30
N THR A 766 12.46 -14.52 17.93
CA THR A 766 12.65 -15.16 16.60
C THR A 766 12.20 -14.24 15.47
N LEU A 767 11.10 -13.49 15.65
CA LEU A 767 10.67 -12.48 14.67
C LEU A 767 11.58 -11.25 14.69
N LEU A 768 11.91 -10.76 15.88
CA LEU A 768 12.76 -9.58 16.08
C LEU A 768 14.25 -9.97 16.13
N ALA A 769 14.65 -10.86 15.24
CA ALA A 769 15.98 -11.47 15.20
C ALA A 769 17.10 -10.41 15.21
N PHE A 770 16.93 -9.31 14.46
CA PHE A 770 17.90 -8.21 14.37
C PHE A 770 17.76 -7.12 15.46
N VAL A 771 16.54 -6.81 15.92
CA VAL A 771 16.26 -5.88 17.04
C VAL A 771 16.49 -6.55 18.41
N GLY A 772 17.03 -7.77 18.37
CA GLY A 772 17.22 -8.72 19.45
C GLY A 772 17.95 -8.34 20.73
N PRO A 773 18.85 -7.35 20.75
CA PRO A 773 19.46 -6.87 21.99
C PRO A 773 18.45 -6.48 23.07
N TYR A 774 17.24 -6.04 22.69
CA TYR A 774 16.26 -5.42 23.60
C TYR A 774 15.03 -6.29 23.86
N VAL A 775 14.93 -7.44 23.19
CA VAL A 775 13.99 -8.52 23.49
C VAL A 775 14.83 -9.77 23.77
N PRO A 776 15.58 -9.85 24.88
CA PRO A 776 16.45 -10.99 25.13
C PRO A 776 15.64 -12.27 25.37
N VAL A 777 16.23 -13.42 25.07
CA VAL A 777 15.70 -14.71 25.52
C VAL A 777 16.23 -14.97 26.92
N ILE A 778 15.33 -15.08 27.90
CA ILE A 778 15.71 -15.38 29.27
C ILE A 778 15.52 -16.88 29.50
N VAL A 779 16.62 -17.56 29.81
CA VAL A 779 16.60 -18.99 30.17
C VAL A 779 16.21 -19.09 31.64
N LEU A 780 15.03 -19.64 31.90
CA LEU A 780 14.47 -19.83 33.23
C LEU A 780 14.52 -21.33 33.59
N VAL A 781 14.98 -21.63 34.81
CA VAL A 781 15.06 -23.01 35.35
C VAL A 781 14.44 -23.06 36.74
N PRO A 782 14.00 -24.23 37.22
CA PRO A 782 13.58 -24.38 38.61
C PRO A 782 14.69 -23.96 39.57
N GLU A 783 14.31 -23.35 40.69
CA GLU A 783 15.24 -22.82 41.69
C GLU A 783 16.27 -23.86 42.16
N ALA A 784 15.86 -25.12 42.31
CA ALA A 784 16.72 -26.24 42.70
C ALA A 784 17.91 -26.50 41.75
N HIS A 785 17.80 -26.10 40.48
CA HIS A 785 18.84 -26.30 39.46
C HIS A 785 19.56 -25.02 39.07
N GLY A 786 19.27 -23.89 39.73
CA GLY A 786 19.72 -22.56 39.32
C GLY A 786 21.23 -22.44 39.16
N GLU A 787 22.01 -22.84 40.16
CA GLU A 787 23.48 -22.73 40.13
C GLU A 787 24.11 -23.66 39.10
N ARG A 788 23.67 -24.92 39.07
CA ARG A 788 24.14 -25.92 38.11
C ARG A 788 23.85 -25.49 36.67
N ALA A 789 22.66 -24.92 36.42
CA ALA A 789 22.30 -24.39 35.11
C ALA A 789 23.16 -23.18 34.72
N ARG A 790 23.42 -22.24 35.65
CA ARG A 790 24.33 -21.09 35.38
C ARG A 790 25.73 -21.56 35.01
N ALA A 791 26.27 -22.56 35.70
CA ALA A 791 27.59 -23.12 35.39
C ALA A 791 27.64 -23.75 33.99
N LEU A 792 26.62 -24.53 33.62
CA LEU A 792 26.52 -25.15 32.29
C LEU A 792 26.36 -24.13 31.15
N LEU A 793 25.66 -23.03 31.40
CA LEU A 793 25.40 -22.00 30.41
C LEU A 793 26.48 -20.91 30.34
N ALA A 794 27.42 -20.90 31.29
CA ALA A 794 28.48 -19.91 31.35
C ALA A 794 29.23 -19.76 30.00
N PRO A 795 29.62 -20.83 29.28
CA PRO A 795 30.31 -20.72 27.98
C PRO A 795 29.49 -19.99 26.91
N LEU A 796 28.16 -20.11 26.94
CA LEU A 796 27.26 -19.45 25.98
C LEU A 796 27.08 -17.95 26.26
N THR A 797 27.40 -17.52 27.49
CA THR A 797 27.32 -16.13 27.96
C THR A 797 28.69 -15.45 28.04
N ALA A 798 29.78 -16.22 28.04
CA ALA A 798 31.15 -15.74 28.17
C ALA A 798 31.64 -14.99 26.93
N ARG A 799 32.65 -14.12 27.15
CA ARG A 799 33.30 -13.33 26.09
C ARG A 799 34.01 -14.24 25.09
N PRO A 800 33.85 -14.01 23.77
CA PRO A 800 34.76 -14.59 22.78
C PRO A 800 36.18 -14.07 23.08
N GLY A 801 37.12 -14.95 23.44
CA GLY A 801 38.53 -14.62 23.64
C GLY A 801 39.05 -14.55 25.09
N ALA A 802 38.22 -14.79 26.11
CA ALA A 802 38.71 -14.80 27.50
C ALA A 802 39.49 -16.08 27.91
N GLN A 803 39.59 -17.08 27.03
CA GLN A 803 40.25 -18.36 27.33
C GLN A 803 41.70 -18.47 26.83
N SER A 804 42.29 -17.43 26.24
CA SER A 804 43.65 -17.49 25.67
C SER A 804 44.67 -16.59 26.38
N GLY A 805 44.62 -16.50 27.72
CA GLY A 805 45.52 -15.57 28.46
C GLY A 805 45.99 -15.97 29.86
N GLU A 806 45.43 -16.96 30.55
CA GLU A 806 45.74 -17.16 31.99
C GLU A 806 46.09 -18.59 32.44
N THR A 807 46.38 -19.53 31.52
CA THR A 807 46.86 -20.87 31.88
C THR A 807 48.30 -21.12 31.43
N GLY A 808 49.21 -20.20 31.75
CA GLY A 808 50.62 -20.34 31.37
C GLY A 808 51.61 -19.39 32.02
N SER A 809 51.55 -19.15 33.35
CA SER A 809 52.68 -18.51 34.06
C SER A 809 52.66 -18.65 35.59
N ALA A 810 52.28 -19.82 36.14
CA ALA A 810 52.30 -20.02 37.59
C ALA A 810 52.99 -21.35 37.99
N THR A 811 54.18 -21.59 37.46
CA THR A 811 55.16 -22.53 38.05
C THR A 811 56.56 -22.06 37.74
N GLY A 812 57.26 -21.52 38.75
CA GLY A 812 58.71 -21.35 38.73
C GLY A 812 59.20 -19.94 39.00
N SER A 813 59.33 -19.57 40.28
CA SER A 813 60.54 -18.93 40.85
C SER A 813 60.25 -18.43 42.26
N ALA A 814 60.44 -19.30 43.25
CA ALA A 814 60.64 -18.90 44.64
C ALA A 814 61.95 -19.53 45.11
N THR A 815 63.06 -18.81 44.91
CA THR A 815 64.34 -18.97 45.63
C THR A 815 65.27 -17.81 45.29
N ALA A 816 65.95 -17.32 46.32
CA ALA A 816 67.14 -16.46 46.33
C ALA A 816 66.94 -14.92 46.37
N THR A 817 66.78 -14.42 47.60
CA THR A 817 67.69 -13.44 48.26
C THR A 817 68.43 -12.40 47.40
N ALA A 818 68.13 -11.11 47.62
CA ALA A 818 69.03 -10.08 48.18
C ALA A 818 68.30 -8.73 48.21
#